data_AF-A0AAN8EMZ0-F1
#
_entry.id   AF-A0AAN8EMZ0-F1
#
_cell.length_a   1.000
_cell.length_b   1.000
_cell.length_c   1.000
_cell.angle_alpha   90.00
_cell.angle_beta   90.00
_cell.angle_gamma   90.00
#
_symmetry.space_group_name_H-M   'P 1'
#
loop_
_entity.id
_entity.type
_entity.pdbx_description
1 polymer ?
#
loop_
_entity_poly.entity_id
_entity_poly.type
_entity_poly.pdbx_seq_one_letter_code
_entity_poly.pdbx_strand_id
1 'polypeptide(L)'
;MITSSCSEVLYPLITFKRVFAGFPFQSYRIRATELQKALLDYDRNHKDTSYICEPWFDMYLRSRVPCPVNFNPFMMYAPDPNAQFNHQLSRASNFAVSFARFKRALDANILAPEVFHLNPKKSDTKLFRNVCKALPSSLSWFGAVAFNAFPLDMSQYKSLFNATRIPKKDRDILYQDVTQKHFMVLCRGRIYVVDIFDDQGNILPAECVHNSLAHILQNAKQQDADKCTGSLTSLDRDSWAKVRDDLLEAGNSQNLQLIDGALFTLCLDDLKSQEPERLIQSLLIGDDASNRWFDKSFQLIVDGNGQATINFEHSWGDGVAVLRLMEESYKDTNTHHFVTPDTQPQSADPSMVRELEFHLTDLLRFQITEAQKVHVTRNSGLDFATMEYAEMTKDTIKKSKMSPDSIMQLAIQMAFYSIYKEMVPTYESCSTAAFLKGRTDCMRSDFSGQAFDRHLLGLKISAERLGMKTPALFEDPGYLRMGHFVLSTSTLSTNTIVFGGFGPVVEDGLGIGYNVSSSRMGAVISSHKKNRDAKEFSQALVKSLDILRNIIMNKMGEQNANRPEMVEAAKKFMLTPKVRDTPFEEQRQFLIGKGVTESEIEEARASVPVQMTAHGGSAAHNASFGPAPSSPNRVLSFAQSMAMFGCVSYAGYRFLRSYILPRFFDIPDPASEDVRQLQEGISTIKSLLLSHNNFAPIIAPTAKAAQIPSWQRQQNETSPPISKANSGYTTPPANYDDGTEEHGVLDGFYMTPLNDSDMPQRSRISFLSTEMTEAKQMGVRGLSCYGFRMMDGSFLYGPVALFPKTALSWRVQTPDDITPRSLCLFAMLEPKIDILVIGAGDKKNIDKVRAQIAGFLREHRIGLEITDTEDAIATFNFLNADGRYVAAGLYPPDDMVVTDAEYGRAMNLLKGWDEVDENPLLMGFNDTFSRTGDLIHKMWSGKGDFEKVRRRLLAPPEEREAMYREELEQLKQKKLTEKTENTDK
;
A
#
# COMPACT_ATOMS: atom_id res chain seq x y z
N MET A 1 16.04 -2.24 10.53
CA MET A 1 14.76 -1.79 9.94
C MET A 1 14.92 -1.58 8.44
N ILE A 2 15.59 -0.52 7.96
CA ILE A 2 15.79 -0.25 6.52
C ILE A 2 16.30 -1.49 5.75
N THR A 3 17.31 -2.18 6.26
CA THR A 3 17.84 -3.39 5.62
C THR A 3 16.83 -4.53 5.52
N SER A 4 15.93 -4.68 6.50
CA SER A 4 14.85 -5.69 6.49
C SER A 4 13.74 -5.30 5.52
N SER A 5 13.32 -4.03 5.57
CA SER A 5 12.27 -3.49 4.70
C SER A 5 12.69 -3.50 3.22
N CYS A 6 13.95 -3.17 2.91
CA CYS A 6 14.48 -3.31 1.55
C CYS A 6 14.55 -4.78 1.11
N SER A 7 15.02 -5.70 1.97
CA SER A 7 15.05 -7.13 1.62
C SER A 7 13.65 -7.74 1.44
N GLU A 8 12.66 -7.30 2.21
CA GLU A 8 11.26 -7.73 2.11
C GLU A 8 10.57 -7.20 0.83
N VAL A 9 10.85 -5.97 0.40
CA VAL A 9 10.36 -5.44 -0.88
C VAL A 9 11.06 -6.06 -2.09
N LEU A 10 12.35 -6.40 -1.97
CA LEU A 10 13.08 -7.08 -3.04
C LEU A 10 12.72 -8.57 -3.17
N TYR A 11 12.11 -9.16 -2.15
CA TYR A 11 11.75 -10.58 -2.11
C TYR A 11 10.80 -11.02 -3.26
N PRO A 12 9.71 -10.30 -3.57
CA PRO A 12 8.89 -10.60 -4.75
C PRO A 12 9.52 -10.13 -6.08
N LEU A 13 10.49 -9.20 -6.04
CA LEU A 13 11.04 -8.52 -7.23
C LEU A 13 12.32 -9.14 -7.78
N ILE A 14 13.00 -10.00 -7.00
CA ILE A 14 14.30 -10.60 -7.33
C ILE A 14 14.32 -12.08 -6.93
N THR A 15 14.95 -12.93 -7.73
CA THR A 15 15.17 -14.36 -7.42
C THR A 15 15.96 -14.53 -6.11
N PHE A 16 15.53 -15.45 -5.24
CA PHE A 16 16.03 -15.68 -3.87
C PHE A 16 17.58 -15.68 -3.71
N LYS A 17 18.33 -16.16 -4.72
CA LYS A 17 19.81 -16.14 -4.72
C LYS A 17 20.43 -14.74 -4.72
N ARG A 18 19.83 -13.73 -5.36
CA ARG A 18 20.40 -12.37 -5.47
C ARG A 18 20.11 -11.49 -4.25
N VAL A 19 19.00 -11.73 -3.54
CA VAL A 19 18.66 -10.98 -2.31
C VAL A 19 19.68 -11.23 -1.20
N PHE A 20 20.30 -12.41 -1.16
CA PHE A 20 21.24 -12.80 -0.10
C PHE A 20 22.72 -12.93 -0.52
N ALA A 21 23.05 -13.08 -1.81
CA ALA A 21 24.44 -13.26 -2.24
C ALA A 21 25.20 -11.97 -2.57
N GLY A 22 24.54 -10.81 -2.66
CA GLY A 22 25.15 -9.60 -3.24
C GLY A 22 25.08 -8.31 -2.44
N PHE A 23 24.23 -8.19 -1.42
CA PHE A 23 24.09 -6.92 -0.71
C PHE A 23 25.20 -6.74 0.36
N PRO A 24 26.02 -5.69 0.28
CA PRO A 24 27.06 -5.39 1.27
C PRO A 24 26.47 -4.79 2.57
N PHE A 25 25.54 -5.48 3.24
CA PHE A 25 24.88 -4.94 4.43
C PHE A 25 25.81 -4.85 5.65
N GLN A 26 26.84 -5.69 5.76
CA GLN A 26 27.76 -5.66 6.90
C GLN A 26 28.67 -4.41 6.89
N SER A 27 29.17 -3.98 5.73
CA SER A 27 29.99 -2.76 5.62
C SER A 27 29.16 -1.48 5.68
N TYR A 28 27.86 -1.55 5.33
CA TYR A 28 26.93 -0.42 5.39
C TYR A 28 26.45 -0.09 6.82
N ARG A 29 26.38 -1.06 7.74
CA ARG A 29 25.85 -0.83 9.11
C ARG A 29 26.56 0.28 9.89
N ILE A 30 27.88 0.41 9.74
CA ILE A 30 28.68 1.43 10.46
C ILE A 30 28.40 2.82 9.86
N ARG A 31 28.44 2.97 8.53
CA ARG A 31 28.20 4.25 7.84
C ARG A 31 26.73 4.68 7.89
N ALA A 32 25.79 3.73 7.94
CA ALA A 32 24.36 4.02 8.07
C ALA A 32 24.03 4.72 9.40
N THR A 33 24.76 4.40 10.47
CA THR A 33 24.54 5.01 11.79
C THR A 33 24.99 6.48 11.79
N GLU A 34 26.09 6.79 11.10
CA GLU A 34 26.58 8.15 10.92
C GLU A 34 25.63 8.99 10.07
N LEU A 35 25.17 8.46 8.92
CA LEU A 35 24.20 9.13 8.06
C LEU A 35 22.86 9.35 8.76
N GLN A 36 22.40 8.36 9.54
CA GLN A 36 21.18 8.50 10.34
C GLN A 36 21.32 9.59 11.39
N LYS A 37 22.48 9.66 12.06
CA LYS A 37 22.76 10.71 13.04
C LYS A 37 22.77 12.08 12.35
N ALA A 38 23.44 12.21 11.21
CA ALA A 38 23.48 13.46 10.45
C ALA A 38 22.09 13.91 9.99
N LEU A 39 21.23 12.98 9.56
CA LEU A 39 19.85 13.27 9.19
C LEU A 39 19.02 13.76 10.39
N LEU A 40 19.16 13.10 11.55
CA LEU A 40 18.50 13.52 12.79
C LEU A 40 19.05 14.86 13.32
N ASP A 41 20.35 15.11 13.16
CA ASP A 41 20.97 16.39 13.51
C ASP A 41 20.44 17.51 12.61
N TYR A 42 20.30 17.24 11.30
CA TYR A 42 19.68 18.16 10.37
C TYR A 42 18.22 18.47 10.75
N ASP A 43 17.40 17.45 10.99
CA ASP A 43 15.99 17.61 11.37
C ASP A 43 15.83 18.39 12.68
N ARG A 44 16.65 18.07 13.71
CA ARG A 44 16.63 18.80 15.00
C ARG A 44 17.00 20.27 14.89
N ASN A 45 17.86 20.61 13.94
CA ASN A 45 18.33 21.97 13.70
C ASN A 45 17.42 22.78 12.76
N HIS A 46 16.46 22.15 12.08
CA HIS A 46 15.57 22.79 11.10
C HIS A 46 14.09 22.49 11.38
N LYS A 47 13.60 22.85 12.56
CA LYS A 47 12.23 22.57 13.02
C LYS A 47 11.14 23.35 12.29
N ASP A 48 11.49 24.32 11.47
CA ASP A 48 10.60 25.11 10.62
C ASP A 48 10.28 24.43 9.28
N THR A 49 10.88 23.26 9.02
CA THR A 49 10.67 22.46 7.80
C THR A 49 10.68 20.97 8.11
N SER A 50 10.38 20.15 7.11
CA SER A 50 10.67 18.72 7.15
C SER A 50 12.04 18.42 6.54
N TYR A 51 12.68 17.33 6.97
CA TYR A 51 13.97 16.88 6.44
C TYR A 51 13.96 16.62 4.92
N ILE A 52 12.78 16.37 4.34
CA ILE A 52 12.60 15.95 2.95
C ILE A 52 12.13 17.07 2.01
N CYS A 53 11.61 18.18 2.54
CA CYS A 53 10.99 19.23 1.71
C CYS A 53 11.95 19.78 0.65
N GLU A 54 13.13 20.26 1.06
CA GLU A 54 14.15 20.83 0.16
C GLU A 54 14.72 19.77 -0.81
N PRO A 55 15.16 18.59 -0.36
CA PRO A 55 15.49 17.46 -1.23
C PRO A 55 14.48 17.17 -2.34
N TRP A 56 13.20 17.17 -1.99
CA TRP A 56 12.13 16.80 -2.90
C TRP A 56 11.92 17.89 -3.96
N PHE A 57 11.99 19.17 -3.59
CA PHE A 57 12.02 20.26 -4.57
C PHE A 57 13.23 20.18 -5.50
N ASP A 58 14.42 19.98 -4.93
CA ASP A 58 15.67 19.95 -5.70
C ASP A 58 15.66 18.80 -6.73
N MET A 59 15.04 17.65 -6.43
CA MET A 59 14.87 16.55 -7.38
C MET A 59 14.14 17.00 -8.67
N TYR A 60 12.99 17.67 -8.54
CA TYR A 60 12.22 18.14 -9.69
C TYR A 60 12.89 19.32 -10.40
N LEU A 61 13.44 20.27 -9.62
CA LEU A 61 14.04 21.48 -10.16
C LEU A 61 15.38 21.22 -10.86
N ARG A 62 16.13 20.18 -10.47
CA ARG A 62 17.38 19.77 -11.15
C ARG A 62 17.13 18.86 -12.34
N SER A 63 15.97 18.22 -12.44
CA SER A 63 15.66 17.42 -13.63
C SER A 63 15.72 18.27 -14.89
N ARG A 64 16.36 17.72 -15.94
CA ARG A 64 16.55 18.38 -17.24
C ARG A 64 15.58 17.89 -18.31
N VAL A 65 14.81 16.83 -18.03
CA VAL A 65 13.81 16.34 -18.99
C VAL A 65 12.67 17.37 -19.13
N PRO A 66 11.99 17.42 -20.29
CA PRO A 66 10.84 18.28 -20.49
C PRO A 66 9.76 18.09 -19.42
N CYS A 67 9.12 19.17 -19.00
CA CYS A 67 7.99 19.12 -18.06
C CYS A 67 6.74 18.38 -18.59
N PRO A 68 6.24 18.63 -19.82
CA PRO A 68 5.05 17.94 -20.31
C PRO A 68 5.27 16.42 -20.37
N VAL A 69 4.22 15.65 -20.07
CA VAL A 69 4.20 14.19 -19.97
C VAL A 69 5.01 13.62 -18.80
N ASN A 70 6.28 14.01 -18.64
CA ASN A 70 7.18 13.44 -17.64
C ASN A 70 6.82 13.86 -16.21
N PHE A 71 6.36 15.10 -16.04
CA PHE A 71 6.03 15.65 -14.71
C PHE A 71 4.62 16.20 -14.65
N ASN A 72 4.17 16.95 -15.65
CA ASN A 72 2.88 17.63 -15.61
C ASN A 72 1.73 16.62 -15.80
N PRO A 73 0.91 16.36 -14.76
CA PRO A 73 -0.30 15.56 -14.92
C PRO A 73 -1.46 16.46 -15.36
N PHE A 74 -2.62 15.85 -15.60
CA PHE A 74 -3.88 16.58 -15.78
C PHE A 74 -5.01 15.97 -14.95
N MET A 75 -6.00 16.81 -14.61
CA MET A 75 -7.23 16.43 -13.90
C MET A 75 -8.43 17.10 -14.56
N MET A 76 -9.40 16.30 -15.01
CA MET A 76 -10.57 16.79 -15.74
C MET A 76 -11.76 16.98 -14.79
N TYR A 77 -12.36 18.17 -14.79
CA TYR A 77 -13.56 18.45 -14.00
C TYR A 77 -14.75 17.61 -14.47
N ALA A 78 -15.62 17.24 -13.53
CA ALA A 78 -16.98 16.84 -13.87
C ALA A 78 -17.68 17.95 -14.69
N PRO A 79 -18.52 17.60 -15.67
CA PRO A 79 -19.36 18.58 -16.35
C PRO A 79 -20.24 19.32 -15.33
N ASP A 80 -20.68 20.54 -15.69
CA ASP A 80 -21.76 21.18 -14.97
C ASP A 80 -23.00 20.28 -15.08
N PRO A 81 -23.71 19.97 -13.97
CA PRO A 81 -24.91 19.14 -13.99
C PRO A 81 -25.99 19.65 -14.96
N ASN A 82 -26.02 20.96 -15.22
CA ASN A 82 -26.90 21.54 -16.21
C ASN A 82 -26.12 21.77 -17.52
N ALA A 83 -26.51 21.00 -18.54
CA ALA A 83 -25.85 20.94 -19.85
C ALA A 83 -25.63 22.31 -20.50
N GLN A 84 -26.52 23.29 -20.28
CA GLN A 84 -26.40 24.62 -20.88
C GLN A 84 -25.12 25.35 -20.43
N PHE A 85 -24.67 25.14 -19.19
CA PHE A 85 -23.49 25.81 -18.64
C PHE A 85 -22.16 25.17 -19.09
N ASN A 86 -22.21 24.09 -19.88
CA ASN A 86 -21.03 23.49 -20.50
C ASN A 86 -20.65 24.18 -21.83
N HIS A 87 -21.13 25.39 -22.11
CA HIS A 87 -20.66 26.19 -23.24
C HIS A 87 -19.27 26.79 -22.96
N GLN A 88 -18.32 26.65 -23.89
CA GLN A 88 -16.90 27.00 -23.70
C GLN A 88 -16.69 28.41 -23.11
N LEU A 89 -17.30 29.44 -23.70
CA LEU A 89 -17.09 30.83 -23.27
C LEU A 89 -17.61 31.08 -21.85
N SER A 90 -18.84 30.67 -21.55
CA SER A 90 -19.44 30.90 -20.22
C SER A 90 -18.72 30.07 -19.16
N ARG A 91 -18.34 28.84 -19.48
CA ARG A 91 -17.58 27.96 -18.59
C ARG A 91 -16.20 28.52 -18.27
N ALA A 92 -15.45 28.96 -19.28
CA ALA A 92 -14.14 29.61 -19.10
C ALA A 92 -14.25 30.89 -18.24
N SER A 93 -15.26 31.71 -18.52
CA SER A 93 -15.52 32.95 -17.75
C SER A 93 -15.83 32.65 -16.27
N ASN A 94 -16.70 31.69 -16.02
CA ASN A 94 -17.12 31.30 -14.67
C ASN A 94 -15.95 30.74 -13.85
N PHE A 95 -15.12 29.88 -14.44
CA PHE A 95 -13.91 29.38 -13.76
C PHE A 95 -12.89 30.48 -13.49
N ALA A 96 -12.64 31.39 -14.45
CA ALA A 96 -11.71 32.49 -14.24
C ALA A 96 -12.12 33.38 -13.05
N VAL A 97 -13.41 33.75 -12.98
CA VAL A 97 -13.96 34.51 -11.85
C VAL A 97 -13.89 33.72 -10.54
N SER A 98 -14.18 32.42 -10.58
CA SER A 98 -14.10 31.55 -9.40
C SER A 98 -12.66 31.43 -8.87
N PHE A 99 -11.67 31.29 -9.76
CA PHE A 99 -10.26 31.29 -9.37
C PHE A 99 -9.82 32.62 -8.76
N ALA A 100 -10.29 33.76 -9.27
CA ALA A 100 -10.04 35.06 -8.64
C ALA A 100 -10.66 35.15 -7.24
N ARG A 101 -11.86 34.59 -7.03
CA ARG A 101 -12.51 34.49 -5.70
C ARG A 101 -11.69 33.62 -4.76
N PHE A 102 -11.20 32.47 -5.24
CA PHE A 102 -10.32 31.58 -4.46
C PHE A 102 -9.02 32.29 -4.09
N LYS A 103 -8.35 32.95 -5.04
CA LYS A 103 -7.12 33.73 -4.80
C LYS A 103 -7.34 34.79 -3.74
N ARG A 104 -8.41 35.58 -3.86
CA ARG A 104 -8.74 36.60 -2.86
C ARG A 104 -9.02 35.99 -1.48
N ALA A 105 -9.69 34.83 -1.43
CA ALA A 105 -9.94 34.13 -0.18
C ALA A 105 -8.63 33.61 0.47
N LEU A 106 -7.70 33.13 -0.36
CA LEU A 106 -6.36 32.71 0.08
C LEU A 106 -5.54 33.88 0.61
N ASP A 107 -5.47 35.00 -0.13
CA ASP A 107 -4.71 36.19 0.27
C ASP A 107 -5.25 36.83 1.54
N ALA A 108 -6.57 36.88 1.69
CA ALA A 108 -7.24 37.40 2.88
C ALA A 108 -7.21 36.43 4.08
N ASN A 109 -6.61 35.24 3.94
CA ASN A 109 -6.59 34.17 4.94
C ASN A 109 -7.99 33.79 5.47
N ILE A 110 -8.99 33.81 4.58
CA ILE A 110 -10.38 33.42 4.89
C ILE A 110 -10.75 32.05 4.29
N LEU A 111 -9.87 31.47 3.47
CA LEU A 111 -10.01 30.08 3.03
C LEU A 111 -9.93 29.16 4.27
N ALA A 112 -10.90 28.27 4.41
CA ALA A 112 -10.95 27.36 5.55
C ALA A 112 -9.72 26.44 5.55
N PRO A 113 -9.10 26.19 6.72
CA PRO A 113 -7.97 25.27 6.83
C PRO A 113 -8.30 23.90 6.23
N GLU A 114 -7.31 23.29 5.58
CA GLU A 114 -7.42 21.92 5.10
C GLU A 114 -7.33 20.95 6.28
N VAL A 115 -8.31 20.06 6.43
CA VAL A 115 -8.41 19.18 7.60
C VAL A 115 -8.91 17.81 7.17
N PHE A 116 -8.15 16.78 7.52
CA PHE A 116 -8.61 15.39 7.38
C PHE A 116 -9.43 14.98 8.61
N HIS A 117 -10.72 14.73 8.41
CA HIS A 117 -11.66 14.35 9.45
C HIS A 117 -11.88 12.83 9.48
N LEU A 118 -11.48 12.13 10.56
CA LEU A 118 -11.80 10.70 10.70
C LEU A 118 -13.31 10.46 10.84
N ASN A 119 -14.02 11.39 11.51
CA ASN A 119 -15.47 11.38 11.61
C ASN A 119 -16.04 12.79 11.42
N PRO A 120 -16.34 13.19 10.17
CA PRO A 120 -16.85 14.53 9.85
C PRO A 120 -18.10 14.91 10.66
N LYS A 121 -18.97 13.95 11.01
CA LYS A 121 -20.18 14.24 11.81
C LYS A 121 -19.87 14.77 13.22
N LYS A 122 -18.70 14.41 13.78
CA LYS A 122 -18.24 14.91 15.08
C LYS A 122 -17.30 16.11 14.93
N SER A 123 -16.45 16.11 13.90
CA SER A 123 -15.34 17.06 13.80
C SER A 123 -15.46 18.15 12.74
N ASP A 124 -16.40 18.09 11.79
CA ASP A 124 -16.76 19.24 10.96
C ASP A 124 -18.06 19.88 11.46
N THR A 125 -17.96 20.51 12.64
CA THR A 125 -19.11 21.14 13.29
C THR A 125 -18.82 22.59 13.66
N LYS A 126 -19.87 23.37 13.94
CA LYS A 126 -19.73 24.74 14.47
C LYS A 126 -18.95 24.76 15.78
N LEU A 127 -19.17 23.75 16.64
CA LEU A 127 -18.46 23.61 17.91
C LEU A 127 -16.95 23.45 17.67
N PHE A 128 -16.55 22.49 16.83
CA PHE A 128 -15.15 22.29 16.45
C PHE A 128 -14.51 23.58 15.93
N ARG A 129 -15.18 24.27 15.00
CA ARG A 129 -14.67 25.53 14.42
C ARG A 129 -14.52 26.61 15.48
N ASN A 130 -15.49 26.77 16.38
CA ASN A 130 -15.44 27.77 17.44
C ASN A 130 -14.30 27.48 18.45
N VAL A 131 -14.11 26.20 18.81
CA VAL A 131 -13.01 25.79 19.70
C VAL A 131 -11.66 26.03 19.04
N CYS A 132 -11.46 25.55 17.81
CA CYS A 132 -10.18 25.72 17.11
C CYS A 132 -9.86 27.19 16.81
N LYS A 133 -10.87 28.03 16.56
CA LYS A 133 -10.71 29.47 16.36
C LYS A 133 -10.34 30.22 17.65
N ALA A 134 -10.83 29.75 18.80
CA ALA A 134 -10.52 30.35 20.10
C ALA A 134 -9.13 29.96 20.63
N LEU A 135 -8.60 28.81 20.18
CA LEU A 135 -7.27 28.35 20.57
C LEU A 135 -6.16 29.15 19.86
N PRO A 136 -5.05 29.48 20.56
CA PRO A 136 -3.85 30.01 19.91
C PRO A 136 -3.30 29.02 18.87
N SER A 137 -2.63 29.51 17.82
CA SER A 137 -2.06 28.68 16.75
C SER A 137 -1.10 27.59 17.24
N SER A 138 -0.44 27.79 18.37
CA SER A 138 0.43 26.79 19.00
C SER A 138 -0.32 25.59 19.60
N LEU A 139 -1.63 25.74 19.85
CA LEU A 139 -2.49 24.73 20.49
C LEU A 139 -3.63 24.25 19.58
N SER A 140 -3.92 24.97 18.49
CA SER A 140 -5.03 24.66 17.58
C SER A 140 -4.92 23.26 16.96
N TRP A 141 -3.71 22.78 16.67
CA TRP A 141 -3.49 21.42 16.19
C TRP A 141 -3.93 20.37 17.21
N PHE A 142 -3.52 20.51 18.48
CA PHE A 142 -3.95 19.60 19.56
C PHE A 142 -5.46 19.66 19.79
N GLY A 143 -6.03 20.86 19.68
CA GLY A 143 -7.48 21.06 19.69
C GLY A 143 -8.17 20.25 18.61
N ALA A 144 -7.67 20.28 17.38
CA ALA A 144 -8.25 19.51 16.28
C ALA A 144 -8.10 17.99 16.48
N VAL A 145 -6.94 17.53 16.97
CA VAL A 145 -6.69 16.11 17.26
C VAL A 145 -7.63 15.59 18.34
N ALA A 146 -8.02 16.40 19.32
CA ALA A 146 -9.03 16.01 20.32
C ALA A 146 -10.41 15.71 19.72
N PHE A 147 -10.70 16.19 18.50
CA PHE A 147 -11.89 15.83 17.72
C PHE A 147 -11.61 14.75 16.67
N ASN A 148 -10.47 14.07 16.72
CA ASN A 148 -10.01 13.11 15.71
C ASN A 148 -9.96 13.75 14.30
N ALA A 149 -9.48 14.98 14.24
CA ALA A 149 -9.26 15.73 13.01
C ALA A 149 -7.79 16.15 12.90
N PHE A 150 -7.23 16.04 11.70
CA PHE A 150 -5.82 16.28 11.43
C PHE A 150 -5.69 17.44 10.43
N PRO A 151 -5.34 18.66 10.90
CA PRO A 151 -5.01 19.77 10.02
C PRO A 151 -3.85 19.40 9.10
N LEU A 152 -3.95 19.76 7.83
CA LEU A 152 -2.92 19.50 6.82
C LEU A 152 -2.10 20.76 6.53
N ASP A 153 -0.87 20.55 6.07
CA ASP A 153 0.03 21.61 5.62
C ASP A 153 -0.56 22.34 4.42
N MET A 154 -0.55 23.67 4.49
CA MET A 154 -1.01 24.56 3.43
C MET A 154 0.10 25.46 2.88
N SER A 155 1.37 25.15 3.15
CA SER A 155 2.50 26.00 2.75
C SER A 155 2.63 26.13 1.22
N GLN A 156 2.20 25.11 0.47
CA GLN A 156 2.24 25.06 -1.00
C GLN A 156 1.13 25.89 -1.68
N TYR A 157 0.06 26.27 -0.97
CA TYR A 157 -1.12 26.88 -1.58
C TYR A 157 -0.83 28.24 -2.21
N LYS A 158 0.14 28.97 -1.65
CA LYS A 158 0.57 30.25 -2.20
C LYS A 158 1.13 30.11 -3.61
N SER A 159 1.72 28.97 -3.95
CA SER A 159 2.29 28.69 -5.27
C SER A 159 1.24 28.36 -6.34
N LEU A 160 -0.06 28.29 -6.00
CA LEU A 160 -1.11 28.12 -7.00
C LEU A 160 -1.13 29.30 -7.98
N PHE A 161 -1.03 30.53 -7.46
CA PHE A 161 -1.25 31.74 -8.24
C PHE A 161 0.00 32.60 -8.34
N ASN A 162 0.11 33.34 -9.44
CA ASN A 162 1.22 34.24 -9.74
C ASN A 162 2.58 33.53 -9.81
N ALA A 163 2.58 32.21 -9.98
CA ALA A 163 3.76 31.38 -9.89
C ALA A 163 4.07 30.69 -11.22
N THR A 164 5.36 30.49 -11.49
CA THR A 164 5.85 29.78 -12.66
C THR A 164 7.21 29.15 -12.35
N ARG A 165 7.55 28.08 -13.07
CA ARG A 165 8.89 27.51 -13.08
C ARG A 165 9.74 28.18 -14.15
N ILE A 166 10.79 28.90 -13.77
CA ILE A 166 11.71 29.52 -14.72
C ILE A 166 12.85 28.54 -15.05
N PRO A 167 13.08 28.21 -16.33
CA PRO A 167 14.21 27.36 -16.71
C PRO A 167 15.53 28.09 -16.44
N LYS A 168 16.47 27.37 -15.84
CA LYS A 168 17.85 27.83 -15.64
C LYS A 168 18.77 26.64 -15.85
N LYS A 169 20.00 26.90 -16.30
CA LYS A 169 21.00 25.86 -16.50
C LYS A 169 21.22 25.07 -15.21
N ASP A 170 21.27 23.75 -15.31
CA ASP A 170 21.49 22.77 -14.22
C ASP A 170 20.39 22.70 -13.14
N ARG A 171 19.77 23.82 -12.74
CA ARG A 171 18.68 23.85 -11.76
C ARG A 171 17.73 25.01 -12.01
N ASP A 172 16.46 24.67 -12.26
CA ASP A 172 15.37 25.63 -12.44
C ASP A 172 15.01 26.32 -11.13
N ILE A 173 14.23 27.39 -11.21
CA ILE A 173 13.73 28.11 -10.02
C ILE A 173 12.21 28.23 -10.05
N LEU A 174 11.60 28.17 -8.87
CA LEU A 174 10.23 28.58 -8.69
C LEU A 174 10.20 30.09 -8.49
N TYR A 175 9.46 30.79 -9.34
CA TYR A 175 9.31 32.24 -9.31
C TYR A 175 7.87 32.60 -8.99
N GLN A 176 7.68 33.70 -8.26
CA GLN A 176 6.37 34.24 -7.95
C GLN A 176 6.38 35.77 -8.00
N ASP A 177 5.38 36.37 -8.65
CA ASP A 177 5.14 37.83 -8.67
C ASP A 177 3.70 38.15 -8.27
N VAL A 178 3.48 38.31 -6.96
CA VAL A 178 2.16 38.58 -6.37
C VAL A 178 1.61 39.98 -6.70
N THR A 179 2.36 40.82 -7.41
CA THR A 179 1.92 42.18 -7.76
C THR A 179 1.01 42.21 -9.00
N GLN A 180 1.05 41.15 -9.82
CA GLN A 180 0.27 41.08 -11.06
C GLN A 180 -1.21 40.75 -10.80
N LYS A 181 -2.07 41.34 -11.64
CA LYS A 181 -3.54 41.36 -11.48
C LYS A 181 -4.29 40.70 -12.64
N HIS A 182 -3.57 40.13 -13.58
CA HIS A 182 -4.11 39.50 -14.79
C HIS A 182 -3.85 38.00 -14.81
N PHE A 183 -4.63 37.29 -15.62
CA PHE A 183 -4.32 35.92 -16.03
C PHE A 183 -3.92 35.89 -17.51
N MET A 184 -3.21 34.84 -17.91
CA MET A 184 -2.78 34.64 -19.29
C MET A 184 -3.81 33.79 -20.03
N VAL A 185 -4.09 34.11 -21.29
CA VAL A 185 -4.96 33.31 -22.18
C VAL A 185 -4.17 32.87 -23.40
N LEU A 186 -4.19 31.57 -23.69
CA LEU A 186 -3.70 31.02 -24.96
C LEU A 186 -4.89 30.60 -25.82
N CYS A 187 -4.92 31.09 -27.05
CA CYS A 187 -5.92 30.71 -28.05
C CYS A 187 -5.24 30.62 -29.43
N ARG A 188 -5.29 29.44 -30.05
CA ARG A 188 -4.75 29.18 -31.40
C ARG A 188 -3.28 29.61 -31.56
N GLY A 189 -2.47 29.41 -30.52
CA GLY A 189 -1.04 29.75 -30.49
C GLY A 189 -0.72 31.22 -30.21
N ARG A 190 -1.74 32.07 -30.00
CA ARG A 190 -1.59 33.47 -29.57
C ARG A 190 -1.68 33.59 -28.07
N ILE A 191 -0.95 34.55 -27.51
CA ILE A 191 -0.90 34.81 -26.07
C ILE A 191 -1.54 36.16 -25.79
N TYR A 192 -2.49 36.19 -24.87
CA TYR A 192 -3.14 37.38 -24.37
C TYR A 192 -2.99 37.46 -22.85
N VAL A 193 -3.11 38.67 -22.30
CA VAL A 193 -3.33 38.87 -20.86
C VAL A 193 -4.66 39.57 -20.65
N VAL A 194 -5.39 39.13 -19.63
CA VAL A 194 -6.70 39.67 -19.25
C VAL A 194 -6.67 40.07 -17.78
N ASP A 195 -6.89 41.36 -17.52
CA ASP A 195 -6.98 41.89 -16.15
C ASP A 195 -8.23 41.31 -15.45
N ILE A 196 -8.09 40.91 -14.18
CA ILE A 196 -9.21 40.37 -13.38
C ILE A 196 -9.35 41.02 -12.01
N PHE A 197 -8.34 41.78 -11.56
CA PHE A 197 -8.42 42.62 -10.37
C PHE A 197 -8.24 44.11 -10.71
N ASP A 198 -8.97 44.96 -9.98
CA ASP A 198 -8.80 46.41 -10.03
C ASP A 198 -7.60 46.90 -9.19
N ASP A 199 -7.41 48.23 -9.12
CA ASP A 199 -6.32 48.81 -8.35
C ASP A 199 -6.44 48.64 -6.83
N GLN A 200 -7.63 48.37 -6.35
CA GLN A 200 -7.94 48.14 -4.94
C GLN A 200 -7.93 46.64 -4.57
N GLY A 201 -7.68 45.75 -5.54
CA GLY A 201 -7.68 44.30 -5.35
C GLY A 201 -9.08 43.66 -5.34
N ASN A 202 -10.11 44.38 -5.80
CA ASN A 202 -11.42 43.79 -6.03
C ASN A 202 -11.44 43.06 -7.38
N ILE A 203 -12.29 42.04 -7.46
CA ILE A 203 -12.49 41.28 -8.70
C ILE A 203 -13.33 42.13 -9.64
N LEU A 204 -12.88 42.27 -10.89
CA LEU A 204 -13.62 42.97 -11.93
C LEU A 204 -14.96 42.27 -12.22
N PRO A 205 -15.98 43.00 -12.71
CA PRO A 205 -17.28 42.40 -13.03
C PRO A 205 -17.14 41.21 -13.99
N ALA A 206 -17.89 40.14 -13.74
CA ALA A 206 -17.81 38.91 -14.52
C ALA A 206 -18.11 39.14 -16.01
N GLU A 207 -19.00 40.09 -16.33
CA GLU A 207 -19.32 40.51 -17.70
C GLU A 207 -18.09 41.09 -18.42
N CYS A 208 -17.21 41.82 -17.73
CA CYS A 208 -16.00 42.38 -18.34
C CYS A 208 -15.01 41.28 -18.74
N VAL A 209 -14.83 40.27 -17.88
CA VAL A 209 -14.01 39.08 -18.18
C VAL A 209 -14.63 38.30 -19.33
N HIS A 210 -15.95 38.10 -19.30
CA HIS A 210 -16.70 37.41 -20.35
C HIS A 210 -16.57 38.10 -21.72
N ASN A 211 -16.73 39.42 -21.78
CA ASN A 211 -16.57 40.20 -23.01
C ASN A 211 -15.13 40.09 -23.55
N SER A 212 -14.13 40.11 -22.67
CA SER A 212 -12.71 39.96 -23.04
C SER A 212 -12.45 38.58 -23.66
N LEU A 213 -12.94 37.51 -23.04
CA LEU A 213 -12.79 36.15 -23.57
C LEU A 213 -13.59 35.94 -24.86
N ALA A 214 -14.78 36.54 -24.98
CA ALA A 214 -15.56 36.53 -26.20
C ALA A 214 -14.82 37.23 -27.35
N HIS A 215 -14.21 38.38 -27.08
CA HIS A 215 -13.38 39.10 -28.03
C HIS A 215 -12.20 38.24 -28.52
N ILE A 216 -11.52 37.54 -27.61
CA ILE A 216 -10.41 36.63 -27.98
C ILE A 216 -10.94 35.50 -28.88
N LEU A 217 -12.00 34.78 -28.48
CA LEU A 217 -12.53 33.66 -29.26
C LEU A 217 -12.98 34.07 -30.68
N GLN A 218 -13.57 35.27 -30.81
CA GLN A 218 -14.07 35.81 -32.07
C GLN A 218 -12.96 36.32 -32.99
N ASN A 219 -11.91 36.94 -32.45
CA ASN A 219 -10.90 37.65 -33.25
C ASN A 219 -9.56 36.91 -33.41
N ALA A 220 -9.23 35.98 -32.50
CA ALA A 220 -7.98 35.24 -32.57
C ALA A 220 -7.93 34.36 -33.82
N LYS A 221 -6.99 34.64 -34.73
CA LYS A 221 -6.71 33.77 -35.89
C LYS A 221 -5.63 32.76 -35.53
N GLN A 222 -5.62 31.62 -36.21
CA GLN A 222 -4.52 30.67 -36.13
C GLN A 222 -3.18 31.39 -36.33
N GLN A 223 -2.26 31.20 -35.39
CA GLN A 223 -0.92 31.77 -35.47
C GLN A 223 -0.04 30.93 -36.43
N ASP A 224 0.89 31.60 -37.08
CA ASP A 224 1.94 30.92 -37.86
C ASP A 224 2.79 30.05 -36.92
N ALA A 225 3.13 28.83 -37.36
CA ALA A 225 3.83 27.85 -36.54
C ALA A 225 5.14 28.39 -35.94
N ASP A 226 5.90 29.18 -36.71
CA ASP A 226 7.17 29.80 -36.31
C ASP A 226 7.03 30.96 -35.30
N LYS A 227 5.81 31.30 -34.89
CA LYS A 227 5.50 32.35 -33.91
C LYS A 227 4.80 31.81 -32.65
N CYS A 228 4.55 30.50 -32.56
CA CYS A 228 3.91 29.87 -31.41
C CYS A 228 4.88 29.70 -30.23
N THR A 229 5.18 30.80 -29.53
CA THR A 229 6.19 30.84 -28.44
C THR A 229 5.90 29.88 -27.29
N GLY A 230 4.64 29.53 -27.03
CA GLY A 230 4.26 28.55 -25.99
C GLY A 230 4.93 27.19 -26.15
N SER A 231 5.18 26.76 -27.40
CA SER A 231 5.83 25.48 -27.71
C SER A 231 7.25 25.37 -27.13
N LEU A 232 7.94 26.49 -26.87
CA LEU A 232 9.29 26.48 -26.30
C LEU A 232 9.33 25.88 -24.89
N THR A 233 8.22 25.96 -24.14
CA THR A 233 8.11 25.37 -22.79
C THR A 233 8.09 23.83 -22.79
N SER A 234 8.01 23.21 -23.98
CA SER A 234 8.07 21.75 -24.17
C SER A 234 9.48 21.19 -24.42
N LEU A 235 10.48 22.07 -24.54
CA LEU A 235 11.88 21.69 -24.67
C LEU A 235 12.40 21.05 -23.38
N ASP A 236 13.55 20.37 -23.48
CA ASP A 236 14.33 20.04 -22.29
C ASP A 236 14.78 21.33 -21.59
N ARG A 237 15.06 21.24 -20.29
CA ARG A 237 15.16 22.44 -19.44
C ARG A 237 16.37 23.32 -19.76
N ASP A 238 17.47 22.73 -20.23
CA ASP A 238 18.67 23.48 -20.58
C ASP A 238 18.53 24.16 -21.95
N SER A 239 17.95 23.46 -22.94
CA SER A 239 17.58 24.09 -24.20
C SER A 239 16.58 25.23 -23.99
N TRP A 240 15.56 25.02 -23.14
CA TRP A 240 14.60 26.08 -22.83
C TRP A 240 15.26 27.25 -22.10
N ALA A 241 16.15 26.99 -21.14
CA ALA A 241 16.89 28.04 -20.45
C ALA A 241 17.65 28.94 -21.43
N LYS A 242 18.35 28.32 -22.40
CA LYS A 242 19.07 29.05 -23.44
C LYS A 242 18.14 29.87 -24.34
N VAL A 243 17.09 29.26 -24.89
CA VAL A 243 16.16 29.97 -25.79
C VAL A 243 15.41 31.08 -25.06
N ARG A 244 15.16 30.91 -23.76
CA ARG A 244 14.56 31.96 -22.93
C ARG A 244 15.50 33.15 -22.73
N ASP A 245 16.81 32.92 -22.61
CA ASP A 245 17.80 33.99 -22.62
C ASP A 245 17.85 34.69 -24.00
N ASP A 246 17.80 33.93 -25.11
CA ASP A 246 17.69 34.49 -26.47
C ASP A 246 16.43 35.40 -26.63
N LEU A 247 15.29 35.01 -26.03
CA LEU A 247 14.07 35.82 -25.99
C LEU A 247 14.26 37.12 -25.20
N LEU A 248 14.99 37.08 -24.08
CA LEU A 248 15.30 38.25 -23.27
C LEU A 248 16.21 39.22 -24.04
N GLU A 249 17.24 38.70 -24.71
CA GLU A 249 18.16 39.48 -25.54
C GLU A 249 17.45 40.14 -26.75
N ALA A 250 16.43 39.47 -27.31
CA ALA A 250 15.57 40.02 -28.36
C ALA A 250 14.60 41.11 -27.87
N GLY A 251 14.61 41.44 -26.57
CA GLY A 251 13.81 42.53 -25.99
C GLY A 251 12.43 42.12 -25.47
N ASN A 252 12.18 40.84 -25.24
CA ASN A 252 10.86 40.35 -24.78
C ASN A 252 10.71 40.31 -23.23
N SER A 253 11.54 41.04 -22.49
CA SER A 253 11.57 41.00 -21.02
C SER A 253 10.22 41.38 -20.39
N GLN A 254 9.55 42.41 -20.90
CA GLN A 254 8.25 42.85 -20.40
C GLN A 254 7.15 41.79 -20.64
N ASN A 255 7.12 41.17 -21.82
CA ASN A 255 6.16 40.11 -22.13
C ASN A 255 6.38 38.89 -21.24
N LEU A 256 7.63 38.47 -21.04
CA LEU A 256 7.97 37.36 -20.15
C LEU A 256 7.58 37.68 -18.70
N GLN A 257 7.79 38.90 -18.21
CA GLN A 257 7.35 39.31 -16.87
C GLN A 257 5.82 39.20 -16.71
N LEU A 258 5.06 39.65 -17.71
CA LEU A 258 3.60 39.51 -17.70
C LEU A 258 3.17 38.03 -17.67
N ILE A 259 3.86 37.15 -18.40
CA ILE A 259 3.57 35.71 -18.42
C ILE A 259 3.94 35.05 -17.08
N ASP A 260 5.16 35.30 -16.60
CA ASP A 260 5.70 34.71 -15.39
C ASP A 260 4.85 35.06 -14.16
N GLY A 261 4.42 36.33 -14.09
CA GLY A 261 3.64 36.85 -12.97
C GLY A 261 2.12 36.67 -13.10
N ALA A 262 1.59 36.27 -14.26
CA ALA A 262 0.15 36.02 -14.45
C ALA A 262 -0.42 35.09 -13.36
N LEU A 263 -1.68 35.26 -12.98
CA LEU A 263 -2.32 34.47 -11.92
C LEU A 263 -2.31 32.97 -12.25
N PHE A 264 -2.72 32.62 -13.47
CA PHE A 264 -2.75 31.27 -14.03
C PHE A 264 -2.83 31.39 -15.56
N THR A 265 -2.86 30.26 -16.25
CA THR A 265 -3.06 30.21 -17.71
C THR A 265 -4.43 29.63 -18.05
N LEU A 266 -5.16 30.24 -18.98
CA LEU A 266 -6.38 29.71 -19.58
C LEU A 266 -6.08 29.33 -21.04
N CYS A 267 -6.22 28.06 -21.40
CA CYS A 267 -6.08 27.58 -22.77
C CYS A 267 -7.47 27.34 -23.36
N LEU A 268 -7.82 28.09 -24.40
CA LEU A 268 -9.06 27.93 -25.15
C LEU A 268 -8.78 27.08 -26.39
N ASP A 269 -9.17 25.81 -26.33
CA ASP A 269 -8.93 24.83 -27.38
C ASP A 269 -10.15 24.67 -28.29
N ASP A 270 -9.94 24.52 -29.60
CA ASP A 270 -11.03 24.29 -30.56
C ASP A 270 -11.46 22.81 -30.65
N LEU A 271 -10.76 21.90 -29.95
CA LEU A 271 -11.00 20.45 -30.03
C LEU A 271 -12.43 20.10 -29.58
N LYS A 272 -13.15 19.34 -30.42
CA LYS A 272 -14.49 18.80 -30.13
C LYS A 272 -14.48 17.29 -30.30
N SER A 273 -13.75 16.59 -29.43
CA SER A 273 -13.68 15.13 -29.45
C SER A 273 -14.53 14.51 -28.34
N GLN A 274 -15.14 13.37 -28.64
CA GLN A 274 -15.76 12.48 -27.65
C GLN A 274 -14.91 11.22 -27.42
N GLU A 275 -13.84 11.04 -28.20
CA GLU A 275 -12.93 9.91 -28.05
C GLU A 275 -11.98 10.15 -26.87
N PRO A 276 -12.01 9.31 -25.82
CA PRO A 276 -11.22 9.53 -24.61
C PRO A 276 -9.71 9.60 -24.88
N GLU A 277 -9.19 8.73 -25.75
CA GLU A 277 -7.76 8.66 -26.09
C GLU A 277 -7.26 9.95 -26.72
N ARG A 278 -7.99 10.47 -27.73
CA ARG A 278 -7.68 11.76 -28.39
C ARG A 278 -7.77 12.93 -27.41
N LEU A 279 -8.74 12.90 -26.50
CA LEU A 279 -8.91 13.92 -25.47
C LEU A 279 -7.73 13.90 -24.49
N ILE A 280 -7.37 12.73 -23.94
CA ILE A 280 -6.22 12.55 -23.04
C ILE A 280 -4.92 13.03 -23.71
N GLN A 281 -4.73 12.67 -24.99
CA GLN A 281 -3.58 13.13 -25.77
C GLN A 281 -3.51 14.67 -25.80
N SER A 282 -4.63 15.36 -26.05
CA SER A 282 -4.68 16.83 -26.05
C SER A 282 -4.42 17.43 -24.66
N LEU A 283 -4.98 16.83 -23.61
CA LEU A 283 -4.91 17.34 -22.23
C LEU A 283 -3.53 17.16 -21.58
N LEU A 284 -2.86 16.03 -21.87
CA LEU A 284 -1.55 15.71 -21.32
C LEU A 284 -0.40 16.25 -22.18
N ILE A 285 -0.44 16.00 -23.50
CA ILE A 285 0.66 16.35 -24.43
C ILE A 285 0.48 17.78 -24.97
N GLY A 286 -0.76 18.24 -25.17
CA GLY A 286 -1.01 19.56 -25.76
C GLY A 286 -0.74 19.63 -27.27
N ASP A 287 -0.92 18.52 -27.99
CA ASP A 287 -0.68 18.39 -29.44
C ASP A 287 0.73 18.83 -29.85
N ASP A 288 0.90 19.96 -30.54
CA ASP A 288 2.21 20.54 -30.92
C ASP A 288 2.76 21.54 -29.88
N ALA A 289 2.15 21.58 -28.68
CA ALA A 289 2.43 22.50 -27.60
C ALA A 289 2.18 23.99 -27.91
N SER A 290 1.62 24.33 -29.07
CA SER A 290 1.43 25.74 -29.48
C SER A 290 0.50 26.51 -28.55
N ASN A 291 -0.52 25.83 -28.02
CA ASN A 291 -1.55 26.42 -27.16
C ASN A 291 -1.37 26.06 -25.68
N ARG A 292 -0.12 25.93 -25.21
CA ARG A 292 0.22 25.60 -23.82
C ARG A 292 1.36 26.46 -23.27
N TRP A 293 1.43 26.58 -21.95
CA TRP A 293 2.58 27.13 -21.24
C TRP A 293 2.90 26.25 -20.03
N PHE A 294 3.69 25.20 -20.26
CA PHE A 294 3.87 24.10 -19.29
C PHE A 294 4.60 24.49 -18.00
N ASP A 295 5.29 25.63 -18.01
CA ASP A 295 6.00 26.16 -16.84
C ASP A 295 5.06 26.80 -15.81
N LYS A 296 3.83 27.17 -16.21
CA LYS A 296 2.90 27.84 -15.30
C LYS A 296 2.51 26.88 -14.18
N SER A 297 2.34 27.40 -12.96
CA SER A 297 1.88 26.62 -11.81
C SER A 297 0.72 25.69 -12.17
N PHE A 298 -0.29 26.25 -12.86
CA PHE A 298 -1.31 25.47 -13.54
C PHE A 298 -1.90 26.21 -14.75
N GLN A 299 -2.43 25.44 -15.69
CA GLN A 299 -3.20 25.90 -16.83
C GLN A 299 -4.58 25.22 -16.85
N LEU A 300 -5.63 26.03 -16.94
CA LEU A 300 -7.01 25.59 -17.17
C LEU A 300 -7.24 25.48 -18.67
N ILE A 301 -7.49 24.28 -19.16
CA ILE A 301 -7.85 24.00 -20.53
C ILE A 301 -9.37 23.91 -20.61
N VAL A 302 -9.99 24.66 -21.53
CA VAL A 302 -11.42 24.55 -21.85
C VAL A 302 -11.55 24.26 -23.34
N ASP A 303 -11.99 23.03 -23.65
CA ASP A 303 -12.13 22.58 -25.03
C ASP A 303 -13.38 23.15 -25.74
N GLY A 304 -13.55 22.81 -27.02
CA GLY A 304 -14.65 23.31 -27.84
C GLY A 304 -16.03 22.74 -27.43
N ASN A 305 -16.07 21.70 -26.59
CA ASN A 305 -17.26 21.18 -25.94
C ASN A 305 -17.49 21.79 -24.55
N GLY A 306 -16.64 22.75 -24.15
CA GLY A 306 -16.61 23.38 -22.85
C GLY A 306 -16.17 22.47 -21.72
N GLN A 307 -15.56 21.31 -22.00
CA GLN A 307 -14.97 20.46 -20.97
C GLN A 307 -13.76 21.17 -20.36
N ALA A 308 -13.75 21.30 -19.03
CA ALA A 308 -12.71 21.97 -18.28
C ALA A 308 -11.72 20.96 -17.68
N THR A 309 -10.42 21.26 -17.76
CA THR A 309 -9.34 20.41 -17.25
C THR A 309 -8.21 21.28 -16.69
N ILE A 310 -7.61 20.90 -15.57
CA ILE A 310 -6.35 21.49 -15.12
C ILE A 310 -5.18 20.59 -15.52
N ASN A 311 -4.21 21.15 -16.22
CA ASN A 311 -2.86 20.60 -16.37
C ASN A 311 -1.93 21.46 -15.51
N PHE A 312 -1.02 20.86 -14.72
CA PHE A 312 -0.23 21.63 -13.76
C PHE A 312 1.24 21.22 -13.71
N GLU A 313 2.11 22.18 -13.42
CA GLU A 313 3.54 21.93 -13.21
C GLU A 313 3.73 21.27 -11.84
N HIS A 314 4.49 20.17 -11.76
CA HIS A 314 4.50 19.34 -10.54
C HIS A 314 5.58 19.74 -9.52
N SER A 315 6.60 20.52 -9.91
CA SER A 315 7.72 20.80 -9.00
C SER A 315 7.31 21.62 -7.77
N TRP A 316 6.35 22.54 -7.90
CA TRP A 316 5.94 23.44 -6.81
C TRP A 316 5.08 22.79 -5.72
N GLY A 317 4.43 21.63 -5.97
CA GLY A 317 3.51 21.02 -5.01
C GLY A 317 3.04 19.60 -5.35
N ASP A 318 2.29 18.98 -4.42
CA ASP A 318 1.92 17.55 -4.49
C ASP A 318 0.50 17.28 -5.01
N GLY A 319 -0.14 18.27 -5.64
CA GLY A 319 -1.49 18.15 -6.18
C GLY A 319 -2.63 18.37 -5.19
N VAL A 320 -2.42 18.29 -3.86
CA VAL A 320 -3.48 18.54 -2.85
C VAL A 320 -4.05 19.96 -2.96
N ALA A 321 -3.18 20.97 -3.13
CA ALA A 321 -3.61 22.35 -3.32
C ALA A 321 -4.42 22.53 -4.63
N VAL A 322 -4.06 21.80 -5.69
CA VAL A 322 -4.80 21.80 -6.96
C VAL A 322 -6.15 21.13 -6.80
N LEU A 323 -6.23 20.00 -6.10
CA LEU A 323 -7.48 19.32 -5.79
C LEU A 323 -8.42 20.24 -5.00
N ARG A 324 -7.91 20.93 -3.97
CA ARG A 324 -8.71 21.90 -3.20
C ARG A 324 -9.20 23.07 -4.06
N LEU A 325 -8.36 23.59 -4.95
CA LEU A 325 -8.78 24.59 -5.95
C LEU A 325 -9.95 24.07 -6.79
N MET A 326 -9.82 22.84 -7.32
CA MET A 326 -10.87 22.23 -8.14
C MET A 326 -12.19 22.04 -7.40
N GLU A 327 -12.15 21.54 -6.16
CA GLU A 327 -13.36 21.29 -5.37
C GLU A 327 -14.10 22.59 -5.02
N GLU A 328 -13.38 23.63 -4.60
CA GLU A 328 -13.99 24.92 -4.29
C GLU A 328 -14.50 25.62 -5.55
N SER A 329 -13.73 25.61 -6.65
CA SER A 329 -14.16 26.27 -7.87
C SER A 329 -15.34 25.56 -8.52
N TYR A 330 -15.34 24.22 -8.54
CA TYR A 330 -16.48 23.45 -9.08
C TYR A 330 -17.76 23.75 -8.32
N LYS A 331 -17.67 23.81 -6.98
CA LYS A 331 -18.81 24.18 -6.14
C LYS A 331 -19.25 25.63 -6.40
N ASP A 332 -18.32 26.56 -6.47
CA ASP A 332 -18.59 28.00 -6.64
C ASP A 332 -19.21 28.29 -8.02
N THR A 333 -18.71 27.67 -9.10
CA THR A 333 -19.28 27.83 -10.46
C THR A 333 -20.67 27.24 -10.58
N ASN A 334 -20.90 26.04 -10.02
CA ASN A 334 -22.21 25.38 -10.09
C ASN A 334 -23.28 26.02 -9.19
N THR A 335 -22.86 26.87 -8.25
CA THR A 335 -23.77 27.58 -7.33
C THR A 335 -24.14 28.97 -7.88
N HIS A 336 -23.17 29.71 -8.41
CA HIS A 336 -23.36 31.13 -8.72
C HIS A 336 -23.59 31.42 -10.19
N HIS A 337 -23.05 30.61 -11.12
CA HIS A 337 -23.16 30.83 -12.57
C HIS A 337 -23.01 32.31 -12.98
N PHE A 338 -21.87 32.94 -12.64
CA PHE A 338 -21.65 34.38 -12.76
C PHE A 338 -22.03 34.97 -14.12
N VAL A 339 -21.84 34.19 -15.19
CA VAL A 339 -22.40 34.44 -16.52
C VAL A 339 -23.07 33.19 -17.07
N THR A 340 -24.06 33.39 -17.94
CA THR A 340 -24.83 32.33 -18.58
C THR A 340 -24.50 32.26 -20.09
N PRO A 341 -24.84 31.16 -20.78
CA PRO A 341 -24.70 31.09 -22.24
C PRO A 341 -25.52 32.15 -22.99
N ASP A 342 -26.62 32.61 -22.39
CA ASP A 342 -27.51 33.64 -22.96
C ASP A 342 -26.98 35.06 -22.73
N THR A 343 -25.94 35.21 -21.90
CA THR A 343 -25.30 36.51 -21.65
C THR A 343 -24.64 36.97 -22.96
N GLN A 344 -25.24 37.98 -23.60
CA GLN A 344 -24.74 38.48 -24.88
C GLN A 344 -23.44 39.25 -24.66
N PRO A 345 -22.33 38.88 -25.34
CA PRO A 345 -21.08 39.62 -25.22
C PRO A 345 -21.25 41.05 -25.71
N GLN A 346 -20.79 42.00 -24.91
CA GLN A 346 -20.62 43.40 -25.33
C GLN A 346 -19.20 43.63 -25.85
N SER A 347 -18.90 44.87 -26.28
CA SER A 347 -17.54 45.23 -26.68
C SER A 347 -16.58 45.08 -25.50
N ALA A 348 -15.46 44.39 -25.72
CA ALA A 348 -14.40 44.27 -24.72
C ALA A 348 -13.69 45.62 -24.51
N ASP A 349 -13.36 45.94 -23.26
CA ASP A 349 -12.52 47.09 -22.94
C ASP A 349 -11.09 46.83 -23.45
N PRO A 350 -10.57 47.62 -24.41
CA PRO A 350 -9.23 47.43 -24.95
C PRO A 350 -8.11 47.57 -23.91
N SER A 351 -8.38 48.22 -22.76
CA SER A 351 -7.40 48.33 -21.68
C SER A 351 -7.26 47.03 -20.88
N MET A 352 -8.30 46.20 -20.85
CA MET A 352 -8.37 44.96 -20.06
C MET A 352 -7.79 43.74 -20.77
N VAL A 353 -7.79 43.72 -22.11
CA VAL A 353 -7.27 42.61 -22.92
C VAL A 353 -6.14 43.08 -23.82
N ARG A 354 -4.98 42.44 -23.69
CA ARG A 354 -3.77 42.81 -24.44
C ARG A 354 -3.17 41.57 -25.10
N GLU A 355 -3.01 41.58 -26.42
CA GLU A 355 -2.22 40.57 -27.14
C GLU A 355 -0.74 40.81 -26.90
N LEU A 356 0.02 39.76 -26.60
CA LEU A 356 1.47 39.84 -26.42
C LEU A 356 2.17 39.51 -27.73
N GLU A 357 2.67 40.54 -28.42
CA GLU A 357 3.49 40.38 -29.62
C GLU A 357 4.96 40.20 -29.24
N PHE A 358 5.55 39.08 -29.68
CA PHE A 358 6.97 38.79 -29.44
C PHE A 358 7.85 39.30 -30.57
N HIS A 359 8.98 39.91 -30.21
CA HIS A 359 10.08 40.18 -31.12
C HIS A 359 10.86 38.89 -31.35
N LEU A 360 10.69 38.30 -32.53
CA LEU A 360 11.27 37.01 -32.90
C LEU A 360 12.28 37.18 -34.04
N THR A 361 13.55 36.89 -33.76
CA THR A 361 14.61 36.75 -34.76
C THR A 361 14.41 35.49 -35.60
N ASP A 362 15.09 35.38 -36.74
CA ASP A 362 15.03 34.17 -37.58
C ASP A 362 15.47 32.92 -36.82
N LEU A 363 16.44 33.06 -35.89
CA LEU A 363 16.87 31.98 -35.00
C LEU A 363 15.73 31.54 -34.06
N LEU A 364 15.05 32.48 -33.41
CA LEU A 364 13.92 32.18 -32.50
C LEU A 364 12.77 31.51 -33.24
N ARG A 365 12.43 31.99 -34.45
CA ARG A 365 11.41 31.39 -35.32
C ARG A 365 11.72 29.94 -35.69
N PHE A 366 12.98 29.68 -36.04
CA PHE A 366 13.48 28.34 -36.29
C PHE A 366 13.39 27.46 -35.04
N GLN A 367 13.86 27.94 -33.88
CA GLN A 367 13.82 27.22 -32.61
C GLN A 367 12.37 26.86 -32.18
N ILE A 368 11.41 27.76 -32.39
CA ILE A 368 9.98 27.50 -32.13
C ILE A 368 9.48 26.33 -32.99
N THR A 369 9.74 26.39 -34.30
CA THR A 369 9.31 25.33 -35.23
C THR A 369 9.97 23.99 -34.91
N GLU A 370 11.25 24.00 -34.54
CA GLU A 370 11.96 22.78 -34.13
C GLU A 370 11.44 22.23 -32.79
N ALA A 371 11.12 23.09 -31.81
CA ALA A 371 10.51 22.68 -30.55
C ALA A 371 9.20 21.91 -30.78
N GLN A 372 8.34 22.40 -31.68
CA GLN A 372 7.10 21.73 -32.06
C GLN A 372 7.35 20.35 -32.67
N LYS A 373 8.26 20.26 -33.65
CA LYS A 373 8.61 18.98 -34.30
C LYS A 373 9.16 17.97 -33.31
N VAL A 374 10.08 18.40 -32.44
CA VAL A 374 10.68 17.56 -31.40
C VAL A 374 9.62 17.08 -30.42
N HIS A 375 8.73 17.96 -29.98
CA HIS A 375 7.63 17.61 -29.06
C HIS A 375 6.68 16.59 -29.66
N VAL A 376 6.21 16.81 -30.89
CA VAL A 376 5.32 15.87 -31.59
C VAL A 376 6.02 14.52 -31.79
N THR A 377 7.26 14.52 -32.25
CA THR A 377 8.04 13.30 -32.51
C THR A 377 8.24 12.49 -31.22
N ARG A 378 8.67 13.13 -30.13
CA ARG A 378 8.90 12.49 -28.83
C ARG A 378 7.64 11.80 -28.29
N ASN A 379 6.49 12.46 -28.41
CA ASN A 379 5.24 11.99 -27.82
C ASN A 379 4.40 11.11 -28.75
N SER A 380 4.79 10.95 -30.02
CA SER A 380 4.08 10.10 -31.00
C SER A 380 4.02 8.61 -30.60
N GLY A 381 4.99 8.17 -29.79
CA GLY A 381 5.08 6.83 -29.26
C GLY A 381 4.26 6.58 -28.00
N LEU A 382 3.56 7.58 -27.46
CA LEU A 382 2.68 7.38 -26.30
C LEU A 382 1.36 6.73 -26.73
N ASP A 383 0.87 5.84 -25.88
CA ASP A 383 -0.43 5.20 -25.98
C ASP A 383 -1.28 5.55 -24.77
N PHE A 384 -2.60 5.56 -24.97
CA PHE A 384 -3.56 5.85 -23.92
C PHE A 384 -4.71 4.86 -23.97
N ALA A 385 -5.21 4.49 -22.81
CA ALA A 385 -6.46 3.75 -22.68
C ALA A 385 -7.23 4.24 -21.46
N THR A 386 -8.53 4.06 -21.50
CA THR A 386 -9.41 4.28 -20.35
C THR A 386 -10.06 2.97 -19.93
N MET A 387 -10.34 2.86 -18.65
CA MET A 387 -11.12 1.77 -18.07
C MET A 387 -12.25 2.40 -17.25
N GLU A 388 -13.48 1.95 -17.46
CA GLU A 388 -14.62 2.24 -16.58
C GLU A 388 -15.25 0.93 -16.12
N TYR A 389 -15.57 0.85 -14.83
CA TYR A 389 -16.13 -0.34 -14.21
C TYR A 389 -17.25 0.03 -13.24
N ALA A 390 -18.51 -0.22 -13.66
CA ALA A 390 -19.70 0.14 -12.89
C ALA A 390 -20.23 -0.99 -12.00
N GLU A 391 -19.75 -2.22 -12.17
CA GLU A 391 -20.32 -3.40 -11.49
C GLU A 391 -19.92 -3.51 -10.00
N MET A 392 -18.93 -2.72 -9.58
CA MET A 392 -18.48 -2.61 -8.20
C MET A 392 -18.18 -1.14 -7.87
N THR A 393 -18.68 -0.66 -6.74
CA THR A 393 -18.53 0.73 -6.31
C THR A 393 -17.83 0.83 -4.95
N LYS A 394 -17.40 2.05 -4.60
CA LYS A 394 -16.84 2.35 -3.27
C LYS A 394 -17.71 1.81 -2.13
N ASP A 395 -19.02 1.97 -2.24
CA ASP A 395 -19.96 1.57 -1.18
C ASP A 395 -20.11 0.05 -1.10
N THR A 396 -20.15 -0.64 -2.24
CA THR A 396 -20.18 -2.11 -2.29
C THR A 396 -18.92 -2.72 -1.68
N ILE A 397 -17.74 -2.18 -1.99
CA ILE A 397 -16.46 -2.66 -1.41
C ILE A 397 -16.40 -2.36 0.09
N LYS A 398 -16.87 -1.19 0.52
CA LYS A 398 -16.90 -0.85 1.95
C LYS A 398 -17.85 -1.76 2.74
N LYS A 399 -18.98 -2.19 2.15
CA LYS A 399 -19.91 -3.15 2.78
C LYS A 399 -19.24 -4.50 3.05
N SER A 400 -18.29 -4.93 2.21
CA SER A 400 -17.50 -6.14 2.45
C SER A 400 -16.33 -5.93 3.44
N LYS A 401 -16.27 -4.76 4.09
CA LYS A 401 -15.21 -4.35 5.04
C LYS A 401 -13.81 -4.33 4.41
N MET A 402 -13.73 -4.03 3.11
CA MET A 402 -12.48 -3.91 2.37
C MET A 402 -12.20 -2.45 1.99
N SER A 403 -10.92 -2.13 1.76
CA SER A 403 -10.51 -0.84 1.22
C SER A 403 -10.73 -0.80 -0.30
N PRO A 404 -11.51 0.16 -0.84
CA PRO A 404 -11.68 0.32 -2.29
C PRO A 404 -10.36 0.53 -3.04
N ASP A 405 -9.45 1.25 -2.39
CA ASP A 405 -8.11 1.56 -2.89
C ASP A 405 -7.25 0.29 -3.03
N SER A 406 -7.21 -0.54 -1.97
CA SER A 406 -6.50 -1.82 -2.00
C SER A 406 -7.06 -2.81 -3.01
N ILE A 407 -8.38 -2.78 -3.27
CA ILE A 407 -8.98 -3.61 -4.33
C ILE A 407 -8.54 -3.15 -5.71
N MET A 408 -8.48 -1.84 -5.97
CA MET A 408 -7.98 -1.31 -7.23
C MET A 408 -6.49 -1.64 -7.41
N GLN A 409 -5.66 -1.43 -6.40
CA GLN A 409 -4.23 -1.75 -6.44
C GLN A 409 -3.98 -3.24 -6.68
N LEU A 410 -4.75 -4.12 -6.01
CA LEU A 410 -4.68 -5.56 -6.27
C LEU A 410 -5.10 -5.90 -7.70
N ALA A 411 -6.14 -5.26 -8.22
CA ALA A 411 -6.57 -5.46 -9.61
C ALA A 411 -5.50 -5.03 -10.62
N ILE A 412 -4.77 -3.93 -10.34
CA ILE A 412 -3.63 -3.46 -11.14
C ILE A 412 -2.50 -4.50 -11.14
N GLN A 413 -2.13 -5.03 -9.97
CA GLN A 413 -1.12 -6.08 -9.86
C GLN A 413 -1.55 -7.36 -10.59
N MET A 414 -2.81 -7.78 -10.41
CA MET A 414 -3.37 -8.94 -11.10
C MET A 414 -3.38 -8.76 -12.61
N ALA A 415 -3.74 -7.57 -13.10
CA ALA A 415 -3.74 -7.25 -14.53
C ALA A 415 -2.33 -7.35 -15.10
N PHE A 416 -1.36 -6.73 -14.44
CA PHE A 416 0.04 -6.77 -14.86
C PHE A 416 0.59 -8.19 -14.88
N TYR A 417 0.39 -8.93 -13.78
CA TYR A 417 0.81 -10.32 -13.67
C TYR A 417 0.10 -11.21 -14.71
N SER A 418 -1.17 -10.93 -15.04
CA SER A 418 -1.92 -11.71 -16.02
C SER A 418 -1.32 -11.63 -17.42
N ILE A 419 -0.76 -10.48 -17.81
CA ILE A 419 -0.14 -10.25 -19.12
C ILE A 419 1.32 -10.70 -19.09
N TYR A 420 2.10 -10.23 -18.10
CA TYR A 420 3.57 -10.31 -18.14
C TYR A 420 4.16 -11.41 -17.24
N LYS A 421 3.35 -12.06 -16.40
CA LYS A 421 3.76 -13.16 -15.49
C LYS A 421 4.91 -12.77 -14.55
N GLU A 422 5.06 -11.49 -14.26
CA GLU A 422 6.09 -10.94 -13.38
C GLU A 422 5.46 -9.94 -12.40
N MET A 423 6.10 -9.79 -11.24
CA MET A 423 5.83 -8.69 -10.30
C MET A 423 6.90 -7.63 -10.50
N VAL A 424 6.50 -6.36 -10.50
CA VAL A 424 7.38 -5.24 -10.83
C VAL A 424 7.32 -4.13 -9.78
N PRO A 425 8.38 -3.31 -9.65
CA PRO A 425 8.36 -2.20 -8.71
C PRO A 425 7.17 -1.28 -8.97
N THR A 426 6.31 -1.16 -7.96
CA THR A 426 5.10 -0.34 -8.01
C THR A 426 5.24 0.88 -7.10
N TYR A 427 4.87 2.05 -7.63
CA TYR A 427 4.73 3.31 -6.90
C TYR A 427 3.26 3.63 -6.70
N GLU A 428 2.86 3.92 -5.47
CA GLU A 428 1.63 4.63 -5.15
C GLU A 428 1.95 5.86 -4.30
N SER A 429 1.42 7.02 -4.71
CA SER A 429 1.62 8.26 -3.95
C SER A 429 0.79 8.28 -2.68
N CYS A 430 1.42 8.57 -1.53
CA CYS A 430 0.73 8.80 -0.27
C CYS A 430 1.09 10.15 0.32
N SER A 431 0.08 10.94 0.73
CA SER A 431 0.32 12.28 1.29
C SER A 431 0.86 12.19 2.72
N THR A 432 1.89 12.99 3.00
CA THR A 432 2.40 13.24 4.36
C THR A 432 2.05 14.64 4.86
N ALA A 433 1.08 15.31 4.24
CA ALA A 433 0.69 16.68 4.56
C ALA A 433 0.15 16.86 5.99
N ALA A 434 -0.13 15.79 6.74
CA ALA A 434 -0.44 15.89 8.17
C ALA A 434 0.75 16.42 9.01
N PHE A 435 1.96 16.44 8.45
CA PHE A 435 3.17 16.98 9.07
C PHE A 435 3.57 18.33 8.44
N LEU A 436 4.26 19.17 9.20
CA LEU A 436 4.75 20.48 8.75
C LEU A 436 5.62 20.34 7.50
N LYS A 437 5.29 21.07 6.42
CA LYS A 437 5.91 20.94 5.10
C LYS A 437 6.04 19.49 4.64
N GLY A 438 5.05 18.67 4.99
CA GLY A 438 4.89 17.32 4.46
C GLY A 438 4.77 17.33 2.95
N ARG A 439 5.29 16.30 2.30
CA ARG A 439 5.22 16.11 0.85
C ARG A 439 4.45 14.82 0.54
N THR A 440 5.03 13.93 -0.24
CA THR A 440 4.54 12.57 -0.47
C THR A 440 5.55 11.54 0.02
N ASP A 441 5.09 10.34 0.31
CA ASP A 441 5.92 9.12 0.42
C ASP A 441 5.41 8.06 -0.57
N CYS A 442 6.19 7.00 -0.77
CA CYS A 442 5.84 5.89 -1.64
C CYS A 442 5.17 4.76 -0.83
N MET A 443 3.91 4.49 -1.13
CA MET A 443 3.29 3.22 -0.77
C MET A 443 3.69 2.19 -1.82
N ARG A 444 4.23 1.06 -1.35
CA ARG A 444 4.57 -0.08 -2.21
C ARG A 444 3.37 -1.02 -2.18
N SER A 445 2.55 -1.02 -3.22
CA SER A 445 1.29 -1.79 -3.29
C SER A 445 1.46 -3.30 -3.08
N ASP A 446 2.69 -3.81 -3.27
CA ASP A 446 3.05 -5.21 -3.04
C ASP A 446 3.39 -5.53 -1.57
N PHE A 447 3.27 -4.55 -0.65
CA PHE A 447 3.78 -4.67 0.72
C PHE A 447 2.89 -4.01 1.79
N SER A 448 2.99 -4.50 3.04
CA SER A 448 2.29 -3.97 4.21
C SER A 448 3.28 -3.53 5.31
N GLY A 449 3.76 -2.28 5.24
CA GLY A 449 4.66 -1.73 6.26
C GLY A 449 5.14 -0.32 5.91
N GLN A 450 5.55 0.44 6.94
CA GLN A 450 5.89 1.86 6.85
C GLN A 450 6.78 2.21 5.64
N ALA A 451 6.44 3.30 4.95
CA ALA A 451 7.19 3.78 3.80
C ALA A 451 8.65 4.13 4.17
N PHE A 452 9.60 3.80 3.30
CA PHE A 452 11.04 3.98 3.55
C PHE A 452 11.76 4.74 2.43
N ASP A 453 11.11 4.97 1.28
CA ASP A 453 11.71 5.61 0.10
C ASP A 453 12.24 7.01 0.42
N ARG A 454 11.46 7.85 1.13
CA ARG A 454 11.90 9.20 1.52
C ARG A 454 13.02 9.16 2.57
N HIS A 455 13.03 8.16 3.45
CA HIS A 455 14.11 7.99 4.41
C HIS A 455 15.42 7.65 3.70
N LEU A 456 15.40 6.72 2.74
CA LEU A 456 16.58 6.39 1.92
C LEU A 456 17.10 7.59 1.14
N LEU A 457 16.21 8.40 0.57
CA LEU A 457 16.60 9.66 -0.08
C LEU A 457 17.25 10.64 0.90
N GLY A 458 16.68 10.80 2.10
CA GLY A 458 17.26 11.63 3.16
C GLY A 458 18.67 11.18 3.58
N LEU A 459 18.91 9.86 3.64
CA LEU A 459 20.24 9.31 3.91
C LEU A 459 21.23 9.55 2.76
N LYS A 460 20.78 9.42 1.51
CA LYS A 460 21.60 9.71 0.32
C LYS A 460 22.08 11.16 0.32
N ILE A 461 21.16 12.09 0.57
CA ILE A 461 21.48 13.53 0.60
C ILE A 461 22.33 13.88 1.82
N SER A 462 22.12 13.22 2.95
CA SER A 462 23.00 13.39 4.11
C SER A 462 24.45 13.01 3.77
N ALA A 463 24.67 11.97 2.96
CA ALA A 463 26.00 11.61 2.50
C ALA A 463 26.61 12.69 1.59
N GLU A 464 25.82 13.23 0.65
CA GLU A 464 26.23 14.32 -0.23
C GLU A 464 26.61 15.59 0.57
N ARG A 465 25.80 15.96 1.56
CA ARG A 465 26.05 17.13 2.44
C ARG A 465 27.30 16.98 3.29
N LEU A 466 27.66 15.75 3.68
CA LEU A 466 28.89 15.45 4.40
C LEU A 466 30.11 15.36 3.46
N GLY A 467 29.95 15.57 2.15
CA GLY A 467 31.02 15.41 1.17
C GLY A 467 31.50 13.97 1.03
N MET A 468 30.69 13.00 1.45
CA MET A 468 31.02 11.58 1.36
C MET A 468 30.77 11.08 -0.07
N LYS A 469 31.59 10.12 -0.52
CA LYS A 469 31.26 9.37 -1.73
C LYS A 469 29.91 8.66 -1.53
N THR A 470 29.07 8.66 -2.58
CA THR A 470 27.79 7.95 -2.61
C THR A 470 27.94 6.56 -2.00
N PRO A 471 27.20 6.25 -0.93
CA PRO A 471 27.28 4.94 -0.31
C PRO A 471 26.87 3.82 -1.27
N ALA A 472 27.59 2.69 -1.25
CA ALA A 472 27.42 1.57 -2.18
C ALA A 472 25.97 1.02 -2.25
N LEU A 473 25.17 1.16 -1.18
CA LEU A 473 23.75 0.81 -1.19
C LEU A 473 22.98 1.50 -2.33
N PHE A 474 23.27 2.77 -2.61
CA PHE A 474 22.54 3.55 -3.62
C PHE A 474 23.02 3.29 -5.05
N GLU A 475 24.14 2.58 -5.20
CA GLU A 475 24.68 2.10 -6.47
C GLU A 475 24.31 0.62 -6.72
N ASP A 476 23.70 -0.05 -5.73
CA ASP A 476 23.33 -1.45 -5.81
C ASP A 476 22.21 -1.66 -6.87
N PRO A 477 22.34 -2.66 -7.76
CA PRO A 477 21.33 -2.94 -8.78
C PRO A 477 19.91 -3.19 -8.23
N GLY A 478 19.78 -3.73 -7.02
CA GLY A 478 18.51 -3.93 -6.33
C GLY A 478 17.88 -2.60 -5.91
N TYR A 479 18.67 -1.66 -5.37
CA TYR A 479 18.18 -0.31 -5.06
C TYR A 479 17.77 0.43 -6.35
N LEU A 480 18.59 0.33 -7.41
CA LEU A 480 18.28 0.94 -8.71
C LEU A 480 17.00 0.35 -9.32
N ARG A 481 16.83 -0.98 -9.27
CA ARG A 481 15.58 -1.65 -9.71
C ARG A 481 14.38 -1.18 -8.90
N MET A 482 14.52 -1.03 -7.58
CA MET A 482 13.44 -0.56 -6.72
C MET A 482 13.01 0.88 -7.02
N GLY A 483 13.93 1.74 -7.47
CA GLY A 483 13.63 3.10 -7.96
C GLY A 483 13.09 3.17 -9.39
N HIS A 484 13.03 2.03 -10.09
CA HIS A 484 12.54 1.93 -11.47
C HIS A 484 11.07 1.49 -11.48
N PHE A 485 10.18 2.46 -11.29
CA PHE A 485 8.74 2.23 -11.11
C PHE A 485 8.03 1.89 -12.42
N VAL A 486 7.99 0.60 -12.75
CA VAL A 486 7.26 0.08 -13.93
C VAL A 486 5.76 0.33 -13.80
N LEU A 487 5.20 0.19 -12.61
CA LEU A 487 3.82 0.58 -12.32
C LEU A 487 3.82 1.87 -11.50
N SER A 488 3.48 3.00 -12.11
CA SER A 488 3.30 4.26 -11.39
C SER A 488 1.82 4.57 -11.27
N THR A 489 1.32 4.65 -10.05
CA THR A 489 -0.12 4.74 -9.76
C THR A 489 -0.43 5.94 -8.87
N SER A 490 -1.60 6.55 -9.08
CA SER A 490 -2.09 7.65 -8.24
C SER A 490 -3.61 7.66 -8.20
N THR A 491 -4.17 7.95 -7.02
CA THR A 491 -5.60 7.97 -6.75
C THR A 491 -6.10 9.36 -6.39
N LEU A 492 -7.25 9.74 -6.93
CA LEU A 492 -7.94 11.00 -6.60
C LEU A 492 -9.42 10.74 -6.42
N SER A 493 -9.79 10.26 -5.23
CA SER A 493 -11.17 9.85 -4.91
C SER A 493 -12.09 11.05 -4.63
N THR A 494 -12.60 11.70 -5.66
CA THR A 494 -13.59 12.79 -5.58
C THR A 494 -14.63 12.67 -6.69
N ASN A 495 -15.83 13.26 -6.48
CA ASN A 495 -16.86 13.37 -7.51
C ASN A 495 -16.66 14.61 -8.41
N THR A 496 -15.75 15.50 -8.02
CA THR A 496 -15.39 16.71 -8.78
C THR A 496 -14.58 16.40 -10.03
N ILE A 497 -13.91 15.26 -10.07
CA ILE A 497 -13.00 14.85 -11.14
C ILE A 497 -13.60 13.63 -11.86
N VAL A 498 -13.71 13.70 -13.18
CA VAL A 498 -14.14 12.54 -13.99
C VAL A 498 -13.00 11.54 -14.06
N PHE A 499 -11.83 12.01 -14.53
CA PHE A 499 -10.59 11.26 -14.53
C PHE A 499 -9.39 12.22 -14.52
N GLY A 500 -8.23 11.69 -14.18
CA GLY A 500 -6.94 12.36 -14.28
C GLY A 500 -5.89 11.37 -14.74
N GLY A 501 -4.79 11.87 -15.30
CA GLY A 501 -3.76 11.04 -15.87
C GLY A 501 -2.41 11.75 -15.93
N PHE A 502 -1.37 10.95 -16.14
CA PHE A 502 0.02 11.38 -16.25
C PHE A 502 0.77 10.40 -17.17
N GLY A 503 1.94 10.78 -17.67
CA GLY A 503 2.77 9.90 -18.50
C GLY A 503 3.47 8.81 -17.68
N PRO A 504 3.98 7.74 -18.32
CA PRO A 504 4.85 6.78 -17.65
C PRO A 504 6.10 7.47 -17.09
N VAL A 505 6.58 7.03 -15.93
CA VAL A 505 7.79 7.58 -15.29
C VAL A 505 9.09 6.88 -15.74
N VAL A 506 8.94 5.76 -16.46
CA VAL A 506 10.01 4.98 -17.10
C VAL A 506 9.52 4.47 -18.46
N GLU A 507 10.44 4.26 -19.40
CA GLU A 507 10.13 3.91 -20.80
C GLU A 507 9.34 2.61 -20.97
N ASP A 508 9.57 1.62 -20.10
CA ASP A 508 8.87 0.31 -20.10
C ASP A 508 7.72 0.22 -19.10
N GLY A 509 7.31 1.36 -18.56
CA GLY A 509 6.31 1.46 -17.50
C GLY A 509 4.91 1.87 -17.97
N LEU A 510 4.01 1.93 -16.99
CA LEU A 510 2.63 2.40 -17.12
C LEU A 510 2.38 3.55 -16.14
N GLY A 511 1.76 4.63 -16.62
CA GLY A 511 1.17 5.67 -15.78
C GLY A 511 -0.32 5.39 -15.57
N ILE A 512 -0.76 5.20 -14.33
CA ILE A 512 -2.14 4.78 -14.00
C ILE A 512 -2.76 5.77 -13.02
N GLY A 513 -3.57 6.69 -13.54
CA GLY A 513 -4.41 7.58 -12.74
C GLY A 513 -5.78 6.96 -12.55
N TYR A 514 -6.24 6.75 -11.32
CA TYR A 514 -7.52 6.09 -11.06
C TYR A 514 -8.42 6.83 -10.06
N ASN A 515 -9.73 6.60 -10.16
CA ASN A 515 -10.74 7.14 -9.27
C ASN A 515 -11.73 6.04 -8.87
N VAL A 516 -12.01 5.93 -7.58
CA VAL A 516 -13.02 5.01 -7.03
C VAL A 516 -14.16 5.83 -6.41
N SER A 517 -15.20 6.06 -7.22
CA SER A 517 -16.38 6.85 -6.82
C SER A 517 -17.49 5.97 -6.21
N SER A 518 -18.54 6.62 -5.71
CA SER A 518 -19.76 5.93 -5.27
C SER A 518 -20.54 5.28 -6.41
N SER A 519 -20.33 5.72 -7.66
CA SER A 519 -21.07 5.24 -8.84
C SER A 519 -20.31 4.21 -9.68
N ARG A 520 -18.99 4.36 -9.79
CA ARG A 520 -18.13 3.56 -10.68
C ARG A 520 -16.66 3.66 -10.26
N MET A 521 -15.86 2.71 -10.72
CA MET A 521 -14.39 2.78 -10.71
C MET A 521 -13.92 3.18 -12.11
N GLY A 522 -12.84 3.96 -12.21
CA GLY A 522 -12.26 4.33 -13.49
C GLY A 522 -10.75 4.51 -13.42
N ALA A 523 -10.07 4.32 -14.56
CA ALA A 523 -8.65 4.54 -14.70
C ALA A 523 -8.28 5.11 -16.08
N VAL A 524 -7.26 5.96 -16.11
CA VAL A 524 -6.53 6.38 -17.30
C VAL A 524 -5.18 5.70 -17.25
N ILE A 525 -4.84 4.99 -18.32
CA ILE A 525 -3.59 4.26 -18.49
C ILE A 525 -2.81 4.90 -19.62
N SER A 526 -1.55 5.25 -19.35
CA SER A 526 -0.59 5.69 -20.35
C SER A 526 0.56 4.69 -20.45
N SER A 527 1.11 4.52 -21.65
CA SER A 527 2.29 3.68 -21.89
C SER A 527 3.12 4.21 -23.07
N HIS A 528 4.33 3.71 -23.24
CA HIS A 528 5.05 3.83 -24.51
C HIS A 528 4.74 2.62 -25.38
N LYS A 529 4.18 2.84 -26.58
CA LYS A 529 3.72 1.82 -27.55
C LYS A 529 4.76 0.75 -27.86
N LYS A 530 6.05 1.13 -27.81
CA LYS A 530 7.16 0.22 -28.09
C LYS A 530 7.32 -0.87 -27.02
N ASN A 531 6.89 -0.59 -25.78
CA ASN A 531 7.21 -1.42 -24.63
C ASN A 531 5.98 -2.08 -24.02
N ARG A 532 4.85 -1.37 -23.91
CA ARG A 532 3.63 -1.85 -23.26
C ARG A 532 2.39 -1.32 -23.99
N ASP A 533 1.33 -2.11 -24.03
CA ASP A 533 0.05 -1.76 -24.66
C ASP A 533 -0.96 -1.33 -23.58
N ALA A 534 -1.37 -0.05 -23.61
CA ALA A 534 -2.29 0.50 -22.61
C ALA A 534 -3.69 -0.13 -22.70
N LYS A 535 -4.11 -0.51 -23.91
CA LYS A 535 -5.43 -1.09 -24.19
C LYS A 535 -5.51 -2.54 -23.74
N GLU A 536 -4.47 -3.34 -23.99
CA GLU A 536 -4.35 -4.70 -23.46
C GLU A 536 -4.40 -4.68 -21.92
N PHE A 537 -3.65 -3.76 -21.30
CA PHE A 537 -3.67 -3.58 -19.85
C PHE A 537 -5.04 -3.17 -19.32
N SER A 538 -5.72 -2.22 -19.97
CA SER A 538 -7.10 -1.82 -19.61
C SER A 538 -8.05 -3.01 -19.59
N GLN A 539 -7.99 -3.87 -20.61
CA GLN A 539 -8.83 -5.08 -20.70
C GLN A 539 -8.49 -6.10 -19.61
N ALA A 540 -7.20 -6.29 -19.31
CA ALA A 540 -6.77 -7.16 -18.22
C ALA A 540 -7.21 -6.63 -16.85
N LEU A 541 -7.24 -5.31 -16.68
CA LEU A 541 -7.70 -4.65 -15.46
C LEU A 541 -9.20 -4.86 -15.22
N VAL A 542 -10.04 -4.73 -16.27
CA VAL A 542 -11.47 -5.07 -16.19
C VAL A 542 -11.66 -6.53 -15.78
N LYS A 543 -10.96 -7.46 -16.43
CA LYS A 543 -11.03 -8.90 -16.08
C LYS A 543 -10.61 -9.18 -14.64
N SER A 544 -9.59 -8.47 -14.15
CA SER A 544 -9.11 -8.59 -12.77
C SER A 544 -10.15 -8.09 -11.77
N LEU A 545 -10.82 -6.98 -12.08
CA LEU A 545 -11.93 -6.46 -11.27
C LEU A 545 -13.13 -7.42 -11.27
N ASP A 546 -13.45 -8.07 -12.39
CA ASP A 546 -14.50 -9.10 -12.45
C ASP A 546 -14.21 -10.30 -11.55
N ILE A 547 -12.96 -10.78 -11.56
CA ILE A 547 -12.53 -11.87 -10.67
C ILE A 547 -12.71 -11.46 -9.21
N LEU A 548 -12.21 -10.27 -8.84
CA LEU A 548 -12.31 -9.77 -7.46
C LEU A 548 -13.77 -9.56 -7.04
N ARG A 549 -14.60 -9.00 -7.93
CA ARG A 549 -16.03 -8.82 -7.69
C ARG A 549 -16.70 -10.17 -7.41
N ASN A 550 -16.47 -11.19 -8.23
CA ASN A 550 -17.06 -12.51 -8.04
C ASN A 550 -16.66 -13.13 -6.69
N ILE A 551 -15.41 -12.99 -6.29
CA ILE A 551 -14.92 -13.45 -4.97
C ILE A 551 -15.64 -12.71 -3.84
N ILE A 552 -15.76 -11.38 -3.94
CA ILE A 552 -16.43 -10.55 -2.93
C ILE A 552 -17.93 -10.89 -2.84
N MET A 553 -18.61 -11.03 -3.98
CA MET A 553 -20.04 -11.32 -4.03
C MET A 553 -20.37 -12.72 -3.51
N ASN A 554 -19.56 -13.73 -3.83
CA ASN A 554 -19.74 -15.08 -3.29
C ASN A 554 -19.63 -15.09 -1.76
N LYS A 555 -18.63 -14.39 -1.20
CA LYS A 555 -18.48 -14.24 0.24
C LYS A 555 -19.66 -13.53 0.91
N MET A 556 -20.24 -12.53 0.25
CA MET A 556 -21.46 -11.86 0.74
C MET A 556 -22.70 -12.76 0.62
N GLY A 557 -22.79 -13.58 -0.42
CA GLY A 557 -23.86 -14.56 -0.62
C GLY A 557 -23.86 -15.63 0.48
N GLU A 558 -22.70 -16.18 0.82
CA GLU A 558 -22.55 -17.14 1.94
C GLU A 558 -22.92 -16.52 3.28
N GLN A 559 -22.57 -15.25 3.53
CA GLN A 559 -22.96 -14.55 4.75
C GLN A 559 -24.49 -14.33 4.84
N ASN A 560 -25.14 -14.01 3.71
CA ASN A 560 -26.59 -13.84 3.67
C ASN A 560 -27.36 -15.17 3.75
N ALA A 561 -26.79 -16.29 3.29
CA ALA A 561 -27.40 -17.61 3.40
C ALA A 561 -27.52 -18.08 4.87
N ASN A 562 -26.57 -17.68 5.72
CA ASN A 562 -26.57 -18.03 7.15
C ASN A 562 -27.43 -17.07 7.99
N ARG A 563 -27.93 -15.97 7.43
CA ARG A 563 -28.75 -14.96 8.15
C ARG A 563 -29.99 -15.56 8.85
N PRO A 564 -30.82 -16.42 8.22
CA PRO A 564 -31.98 -17.00 8.89
C PRO A 564 -31.61 -17.85 10.11
N GLU A 565 -30.50 -18.59 10.02
CA GLU A 565 -29.99 -19.39 11.13
C GLU A 565 -29.46 -18.52 12.27
N MET A 566 -28.82 -17.39 11.94
CA MET A 566 -28.33 -16.42 12.93
C MET A 566 -29.46 -15.70 13.65
N VAL A 567 -30.53 -15.32 12.93
CA VAL A 567 -31.77 -14.75 13.53
C VAL A 567 -32.44 -15.78 14.44
N GLU A 568 -32.55 -17.04 14.00
CA GLU A 568 -33.16 -18.11 14.79
C GLU A 568 -32.31 -18.48 16.02
N ALA A 569 -30.97 -18.47 15.90
CA ALA A 569 -30.06 -18.68 17.02
C ALA A 569 -30.13 -17.54 18.03
N ALA A 570 -30.19 -16.28 17.58
CA ALA A 570 -30.38 -15.11 18.42
C ALA A 570 -31.73 -15.15 19.15
N LYS A 571 -32.79 -15.55 18.46
CA LYS A 571 -34.13 -15.76 19.04
C LYS A 571 -34.12 -16.83 20.12
N LYS A 572 -33.50 -17.99 19.86
CA LYS A 572 -33.35 -19.08 20.86
C LYS A 572 -32.54 -18.63 22.07
N PHE A 573 -31.49 -17.84 21.86
CA PHE A 573 -30.70 -17.27 22.94
C PHE A 573 -31.54 -16.34 23.83
N MET A 574 -32.30 -15.41 23.24
CA MET A 574 -33.18 -14.49 23.99
C MET A 574 -34.31 -15.23 24.75
N LEU A 575 -34.79 -16.36 24.23
CA LEU A 575 -35.82 -17.18 24.87
C LEU A 575 -35.27 -18.12 25.96
N THR A 576 -33.96 -18.23 26.11
CA THR A 576 -33.34 -19.13 27.10
C THR A 576 -33.67 -18.65 28.53
N PRO A 577 -34.14 -19.52 29.46
CA PRO A 577 -34.67 -19.09 30.76
C PRO A 577 -33.74 -18.22 31.62
N LYS A 578 -32.42 -18.41 31.53
CA LYS A 578 -31.43 -17.60 32.26
C LYS A 578 -31.12 -16.25 31.60
N VAL A 579 -31.45 -16.12 30.31
CA VAL A 579 -31.16 -14.94 29.49
C VAL A 579 -32.39 -14.06 29.36
N ARG A 580 -33.60 -14.66 29.31
CA ARG A 580 -34.87 -13.96 29.10
C ARG A 580 -35.10 -12.78 30.05
N ASP A 581 -34.65 -12.91 31.30
CA ASP A 581 -34.86 -11.92 32.35
C ASP A 581 -33.69 -10.92 32.48
N THR A 582 -32.67 -11.02 31.64
CA THR A 582 -31.54 -10.06 31.59
C THR A 582 -31.90 -8.81 30.78
N PRO A 583 -31.32 -7.63 31.06
CA PRO A 583 -31.56 -6.43 30.27
C PRO A 583 -31.24 -6.64 28.79
N PHE A 584 -32.12 -6.15 27.90
CA PHE A 584 -31.94 -6.32 26.44
C PHE A 584 -30.61 -5.77 25.94
N GLU A 585 -30.08 -4.72 26.55
CA GLU A 585 -28.79 -4.12 26.17
C GLU A 585 -27.61 -5.08 26.39
N GLU A 586 -27.66 -5.90 27.43
CA GLU A 586 -26.65 -6.93 27.72
C GLU A 586 -26.77 -8.11 26.75
N GLN A 587 -28.01 -8.53 26.44
CA GLN A 587 -28.27 -9.56 25.42
C GLN A 587 -27.78 -9.11 24.04
N ARG A 588 -28.01 -7.85 23.70
CA ARG A 588 -27.56 -7.21 22.46
C ARG A 588 -26.04 -7.18 22.35
N GLN A 589 -25.35 -6.70 23.39
CA GLN A 589 -23.87 -6.70 23.40
C GLN A 589 -23.28 -8.11 23.27
N PHE A 590 -23.88 -9.10 23.93
CA PHE A 590 -23.44 -10.49 23.82
C PHE A 590 -23.62 -11.06 22.41
N LEU A 591 -24.78 -10.84 21.78
CA LEU A 591 -25.08 -11.32 20.43
C LEU A 591 -24.19 -10.66 19.37
N ILE A 592 -23.92 -9.36 19.50
CA ILE A 592 -22.95 -8.64 18.66
C ILE A 592 -21.54 -9.24 18.84
N GLY A 593 -21.15 -9.53 20.09
CA GLY A 593 -19.88 -10.21 20.40
C GLY A 593 -19.77 -11.64 19.86
N LYS A 594 -20.89 -12.27 19.49
CA LYS A 594 -20.95 -13.58 18.82
C LYS A 594 -21.12 -13.48 17.30
N GLY A 595 -21.11 -12.26 16.74
CA GLY A 595 -21.14 -12.03 15.29
C GLY A 595 -22.52 -11.88 14.68
N VAL A 596 -23.59 -11.70 15.49
CA VAL A 596 -24.95 -11.41 15.01
C VAL A 596 -25.10 -9.90 14.77
N THR A 597 -25.70 -9.50 13.66
CA THR A 597 -25.88 -8.08 13.27
C THR A 597 -27.10 -7.44 13.94
N GLU A 598 -27.11 -6.10 14.04
CA GLU A 598 -28.21 -5.33 14.65
C GLU A 598 -29.59 -5.64 14.04
N SER A 599 -29.65 -5.71 12.71
CA SER A 599 -30.89 -6.02 12.00
C SER A 599 -31.41 -7.42 12.33
N GLU A 600 -30.50 -8.39 12.53
CA GLU A 600 -30.88 -9.76 12.88
C GLU A 600 -31.35 -9.84 14.35
N ILE A 601 -30.75 -9.05 15.24
CA ILE A 601 -31.14 -8.93 16.64
C ILE A 601 -32.51 -8.28 16.78
N GLU A 602 -32.77 -7.20 16.02
CA GLU A 602 -34.09 -6.53 16.01
C GLU A 602 -35.19 -7.43 15.45
N GLU A 603 -34.90 -8.17 14.37
CA GLU A 603 -35.80 -9.15 13.78
C GLU A 603 -36.09 -10.32 14.73
N ALA A 604 -35.05 -10.85 15.40
CA ALA A 604 -35.20 -11.87 16.43
C ALA A 604 -36.06 -11.35 17.59
N ARG A 605 -35.81 -10.12 18.07
CA ARG A 605 -36.56 -9.48 19.15
C ARG A 605 -38.03 -9.28 18.80
N ALA A 606 -38.34 -8.85 17.58
CA ALA A 606 -39.72 -8.65 17.11
C ALA A 606 -40.55 -9.96 17.12
N SER A 607 -39.87 -11.11 17.11
CA SER A 607 -40.49 -12.43 17.10
C SER A 607 -40.64 -13.09 18.49
N VAL A 608 -40.27 -12.40 19.58
CA VAL A 608 -40.40 -12.86 20.98
C VAL A 608 -41.66 -12.23 21.63
N PRO A 609 -42.60 -13.02 22.19
CA PRO A 609 -43.84 -12.49 22.76
C PRO A 609 -43.63 -11.79 24.12
N VAL A 610 -44.24 -10.61 24.30
CA VAL A 610 -44.24 -9.83 25.54
C VAL A 610 -45.36 -10.29 26.47
N GLN A 611 -45.06 -10.67 27.71
CA GLN A 611 -46.07 -10.91 28.76
C GLN A 611 -46.07 -9.77 29.79
N MET A 612 -47.23 -9.14 29.98
CA MET A 612 -47.54 -8.25 31.11
C MET A 612 -47.99 -9.07 32.33
N THR A 613 -47.59 -8.68 33.55
CA THR A 613 -48.52 -8.42 34.69
C THR A 613 -47.78 -7.90 35.94
N ALA A 614 -48.54 -7.13 36.73
CA ALA A 614 -48.15 -6.25 37.84
C ALA A 614 -48.33 -6.89 39.23
N HIS A 615 -47.70 -6.28 40.26
CA HIS A 615 -48.20 -5.97 41.61
C HIS A 615 -47.07 -5.21 42.35
N GLY A 616 -47.22 -4.08 43.07
CA GLY A 616 -48.36 -3.44 43.71
C GLY A 616 -48.16 -3.47 45.24
N GLY A 617 -47.83 -2.34 45.89
CA GLY A 617 -47.82 -2.26 47.36
C GLY A 617 -47.09 -1.05 47.97
N SER A 618 -47.87 -0.09 48.49
CA SER A 618 -47.49 1.11 49.24
C SER A 618 -47.32 0.81 50.75
N ALA A 619 -46.43 1.51 51.45
CA ALA A 619 -46.64 1.95 52.85
C ALA A 619 -45.66 3.06 53.25
N ALA A 620 -46.18 4.12 53.88
CA ALA A 620 -45.48 5.25 54.46
C ALA A 620 -45.16 5.04 55.95
N HIS A 621 -44.14 5.72 56.50
CA HIS A 621 -44.14 6.16 57.90
C HIS A 621 -43.24 7.39 58.15
N ASN A 622 -43.74 8.26 59.04
CA ASN A 622 -43.32 9.62 59.39
C ASN A 622 -42.21 9.74 60.46
N ALA A 623 -41.67 10.98 60.53
CA ALA A 623 -41.29 11.78 61.72
C ALA A 623 -39.85 11.72 62.27
N SER A 624 -39.13 12.84 62.26
CA SER A 624 -39.15 13.88 63.32
C SER A 624 -37.93 14.83 63.26
N PHE A 625 -38.11 16.05 63.78
CA PHE A 625 -37.22 17.23 63.68
C PHE A 625 -36.52 17.54 65.02
N GLY A 626 -35.33 18.18 64.93
CA GLY A 626 -34.83 19.19 65.88
C GLY A 626 -33.42 18.94 66.45
N PRO A 627 -32.71 19.95 67.00
CA PRO A 627 -32.59 21.36 66.61
C PRO A 627 -31.10 21.83 66.48
N ALA A 628 -30.87 23.01 65.87
CA ALA A 628 -29.58 23.73 65.91
C ALA A 628 -29.42 24.53 67.22
N PRO A 629 -28.22 24.92 67.72
CA PRO A 629 -27.54 26.11 67.17
C PRO A 629 -26.00 26.24 67.36
N SER A 630 -25.48 27.33 66.77
CA SER A 630 -24.34 28.20 67.18
C SER A 630 -23.04 28.18 66.35
N SER A 631 -22.70 29.38 65.87
CA SER A 631 -21.41 29.86 65.34
C SER A 631 -20.90 30.97 66.30
N PRO A 632 -19.67 31.55 66.20
CA PRO A 632 -18.69 31.47 65.10
C PRO A 632 -17.20 31.41 65.52
N ASN A 633 -16.28 31.19 64.55
CA ASN A 633 -14.92 31.73 64.61
C ASN A 633 -14.42 32.05 63.19
N ARG A 634 -14.29 33.35 62.88
CA ARG A 634 -14.08 33.93 61.52
C ARG A 634 -12.66 33.77 60.93
N VAL A 635 -11.73 33.10 61.61
CA VAL A 635 -10.37 32.87 61.09
C VAL A 635 -10.24 31.49 60.42
N LEU A 636 -11.12 30.54 60.79
CA LEU A 636 -11.14 29.20 60.18
C LEU A 636 -11.91 29.15 58.84
N SER A 637 -12.81 30.12 58.60
CA SER A 637 -13.62 30.17 57.38
C SER A 637 -12.84 30.62 56.12
N PHE A 638 -11.69 31.28 56.27
CA PHE A 638 -10.87 31.65 55.11
C PHE A 638 -9.98 30.48 54.62
N ALA A 639 -9.48 29.66 55.55
CA ALA A 639 -8.71 28.46 55.23
C ALA A 639 -9.59 27.32 54.66
N GLN A 640 -10.84 27.20 55.12
CA GLN A 640 -11.79 26.21 54.60
C GLN A 640 -12.34 26.57 53.21
N SER A 641 -12.43 27.86 52.83
CA SER A 641 -12.81 28.26 51.46
C SER A 641 -11.74 27.92 50.41
N MET A 642 -10.46 27.95 50.76
CA MET A 642 -9.36 27.52 49.88
C MET A 642 -9.31 25.99 49.70
N ALA A 643 -9.61 25.23 50.75
CA ALA A 643 -9.75 23.77 50.65
C ALA A 643 -11.00 23.36 49.87
N MET A 644 -12.11 24.10 49.99
CA MET A 644 -13.31 23.89 49.16
C MET A 644 -13.09 24.21 47.69
N PHE A 645 -12.29 25.21 47.31
CA PHE A 645 -11.93 25.42 45.89
C PHE A 645 -11.08 24.29 45.33
N GLY A 646 -10.18 23.70 46.13
CA GLY A 646 -9.41 22.49 45.76
C GLY A 646 -10.25 21.21 45.71
N CYS A 647 -11.23 21.06 46.59
CA CYS A 647 -12.13 19.89 46.61
C CYS A 647 -13.28 20.00 45.59
N VAL A 648 -13.76 21.21 45.27
CA VAL A 648 -14.75 21.44 44.20
C VAL A 648 -14.12 21.30 42.81
N SER A 649 -12.83 21.58 42.65
CA SER A 649 -12.10 21.30 41.41
C SER A 649 -11.75 19.82 41.24
N TYR A 650 -11.46 19.08 42.31
CA TYR A 650 -11.25 17.62 42.24
C TYR A 650 -12.56 16.82 42.13
N ALA A 651 -13.61 17.19 42.88
CA ALA A 651 -14.93 16.59 42.74
C ALA A 651 -15.61 17.00 41.42
N GLY A 652 -15.38 18.22 40.94
CA GLY A 652 -15.77 18.68 39.60
C GLY A 652 -15.02 17.93 38.51
N TYR A 653 -13.71 17.73 38.64
CA TYR A 653 -12.91 16.86 37.75
C TYR A 653 -13.39 15.41 37.79
N ARG A 654 -13.73 14.87 38.96
CA ARG A 654 -14.24 13.50 39.12
C ARG A 654 -15.67 13.35 38.61
N PHE A 655 -16.53 14.35 38.74
CA PHE A 655 -17.88 14.38 38.16
C PHE A 655 -17.82 14.55 36.63
N LEU A 656 -16.92 15.39 36.13
CA LEU A 656 -16.65 15.55 34.70
C LEU A 656 -16.10 14.25 34.10
N ARG A 657 -15.16 13.59 34.80
CA ARG A 657 -14.48 12.35 34.39
C ARG A 657 -15.32 11.09 34.53
N SER A 658 -16.14 10.99 35.57
CA SER A 658 -16.91 9.77 35.87
C SER A 658 -18.38 9.83 35.45
N TYR A 659 -18.92 11.01 35.13
CA TYR A 659 -20.36 11.16 34.81
C TYR A 659 -20.64 11.90 33.50
N ILE A 660 -19.87 12.94 33.16
CA ILE A 660 -20.09 13.72 31.92
C ILE A 660 -19.33 13.11 30.72
N LEU A 661 -18.06 12.74 30.89
CA LEU A 661 -17.22 12.17 29.84
C LEU A 661 -17.74 10.80 29.31
N PRO A 662 -18.18 9.84 30.14
CA PRO A 662 -18.71 8.57 29.64
C PRO A 662 -20.07 8.71 28.95
N ARG A 663 -20.92 9.64 29.41
CA ARG A 663 -22.30 9.79 28.95
C ARG A 663 -22.45 10.69 27.71
N PHE A 664 -21.44 11.51 27.42
CA PHE A 664 -21.43 12.41 26.25
C PHE A 664 -20.30 12.13 25.24
N PHE A 665 -19.25 11.38 25.59
CA PHE A 665 -18.06 11.17 24.74
C PHE A 665 -17.67 9.69 24.46
N ASP A 666 -18.45 8.68 24.87
CA ASP A 666 -18.15 7.24 24.63
C ASP A 666 -16.70 6.84 25.04
N ILE A 667 -16.22 7.34 26.18
CA ILE A 667 -14.96 6.89 26.78
C ILE A 667 -15.31 5.86 27.87
N PRO A 668 -14.78 4.63 27.83
CA PRO A 668 -15.23 3.54 28.69
C PRO A 668 -14.68 3.63 30.13
N ASP A 669 -15.39 3.00 31.06
CA ASP A 669 -15.21 2.99 32.54
C ASP A 669 -13.82 2.47 32.99
N PRO A 670 -13.26 2.87 34.16
CA PRO A 670 -11.94 2.41 34.61
C PRO A 670 -11.81 0.90 34.78
N ALA A 671 -12.91 0.15 34.97
CA ALA A 671 -12.89 -1.31 34.97
C ALA A 671 -12.61 -1.91 33.57
N SER A 672 -12.90 -1.15 32.51
CA SER A 672 -12.48 -1.46 31.14
C SER A 672 -11.08 -0.94 30.79
N GLU A 673 -10.48 -0.08 31.61
CA GLU A 673 -9.07 0.32 31.48
C GLU A 673 -8.14 -0.83 31.84
N ASP A 674 -8.51 -1.73 32.77
CA ASP A 674 -7.69 -2.92 33.08
C ASP A 674 -7.75 -3.95 31.94
N VAL A 675 -8.91 -4.11 31.30
CA VAL A 675 -9.07 -4.99 30.12
C VAL A 675 -8.41 -4.36 28.87
N ARG A 676 -8.46 -3.03 28.74
CA ARG A 676 -7.80 -2.30 27.66
C ARG A 676 -6.30 -2.13 27.87
N GLN A 677 -5.80 -2.02 29.10
CA GLN A 677 -4.36 -2.11 29.42
C GLN A 677 -3.84 -3.54 29.29
N LEU A 678 -4.69 -4.55 29.47
CA LEU A 678 -4.38 -5.93 29.06
C LEU A 678 -4.30 -6.04 27.53
N GLN A 679 -5.21 -5.42 26.76
CA GLN A 679 -5.18 -5.43 25.29
C GLN A 679 -4.12 -4.50 24.65
N GLU A 680 -3.86 -3.35 25.24
CA GLU A 680 -2.77 -2.40 24.90
C GLU A 680 -1.44 -2.93 25.39
N GLY A 681 -1.40 -3.65 26.51
CA GLY A 681 -0.26 -4.46 26.93
C GLY A 681 0.05 -5.54 25.91
N ILE A 682 -0.97 -6.27 25.42
CA ILE A 682 -0.80 -7.27 24.35
C ILE A 682 -0.42 -6.63 23.00
N SER A 683 -0.90 -5.42 22.67
CA SER A 683 -0.57 -4.72 21.42
C SER A 683 0.82 -4.05 21.48
N THR A 684 1.19 -3.54 22.65
CA THR A 684 2.50 -2.94 22.95
C THR A 684 3.56 -4.03 23.09
N ILE A 685 3.22 -5.18 23.66
CA ILE A 685 4.05 -6.38 23.63
C ILE A 685 4.14 -6.91 22.19
N LYS A 686 3.06 -6.96 21.39
CA LYS A 686 3.15 -7.27 19.94
C LYS A 686 4.05 -6.31 19.17
N SER A 687 3.98 -5.01 19.43
CA SER A 687 4.80 -4.00 18.75
C SER A 687 6.25 -4.01 19.22
N LEU A 688 6.51 -4.24 20.53
CA LEU A 688 7.85 -4.45 21.08
C LEU A 688 8.47 -5.77 20.61
N LEU A 689 7.69 -6.84 20.47
CA LEU A 689 8.13 -8.15 19.96
C LEU A 689 8.52 -8.11 18.48
N LEU A 690 7.80 -7.32 17.68
CA LEU A 690 8.17 -7.02 16.30
C LEU A 690 9.41 -6.11 16.21
N SER A 691 9.62 -5.22 17.19
CA SER A 691 10.80 -4.35 17.25
C SER A 691 12.10 -5.06 17.69
N HIS A 692 11.99 -6.12 18.51
CA HIS A 692 13.14 -6.86 19.06
C HIS A 692 13.59 -8.06 18.21
N ASN A 693 13.03 -8.22 17.01
CA ASN A 693 13.57 -9.04 15.93
C ASN A 693 13.66 -10.56 16.14
N ASN A 694 12.97 -11.17 17.13
CA ASN A 694 13.08 -12.61 17.40
C ASN A 694 11.83 -13.45 17.05
N PHE A 695 10.65 -12.85 16.82
CA PHE A 695 9.42 -13.59 16.51
C PHE A 695 8.57 -12.89 15.44
N ALA A 696 8.03 -13.64 14.46
CA ALA A 696 7.16 -13.12 13.39
C ALA A 696 5.83 -13.89 13.29
N PRO A 697 4.70 -13.23 12.94
CA PRO A 697 3.42 -13.91 12.73
C PRO A 697 3.43 -14.76 11.43
N ILE A 698 2.82 -15.94 11.47
CA ILE A 698 2.77 -16.88 10.32
C ILE A 698 1.45 -16.70 9.56
N ILE A 699 1.51 -16.55 8.23
CA ILE A 699 0.34 -16.53 7.33
C ILE A 699 0.31 -17.87 6.57
N ALA A 700 -0.75 -18.67 6.74
CA ALA A 700 -0.90 -19.96 6.07
C ALA A 700 -1.51 -19.83 4.65
N PRO A 701 -0.98 -20.51 3.62
CA PRO A 701 -1.57 -20.52 2.27
C PRO A 701 -2.69 -21.56 2.13
N THR A 702 -3.84 -21.17 1.58
CA THR A 702 -4.92 -22.09 1.18
C THR A 702 -4.67 -22.67 -0.21
N ALA A 703 -4.65 -24.01 -0.33
CA ALA A 703 -4.33 -24.73 -1.56
C ALA A 703 -5.54 -24.92 -2.51
N LYS A 704 -5.38 -24.57 -3.79
CA LYS A 704 -5.98 -25.25 -4.96
C LYS A 704 -5.09 -24.98 -6.19
N ALA A 705 -4.46 -26.02 -6.72
CA ALA A 705 -3.54 -25.97 -7.85
C ALA A 705 -4.28 -26.05 -9.19
N ALA A 706 -3.90 -25.20 -10.16
CA ALA A 706 -4.28 -25.33 -11.57
C ALA A 706 -3.00 -25.59 -12.40
N GLN A 707 -3.01 -26.66 -13.19
CA GLN A 707 -1.89 -27.12 -14.02
C GLN A 707 -1.70 -26.23 -15.27
N ILE A 708 -0.44 -26.09 -15.69
CA ILE A 708 -0.02 -25.35 -16.89
C ILE A 708 -0.07 -26.27 -18.14
N PRO A 709 -0.68 -25.85 -19.27
CA PRO A 709 -0.74 -26.65 -20.50
C PRO A 709 0.57 -26.75 -21.30
N SER A 710 0.64 -27.79 -22.13
CA SER A 710 1.82 -28.38 -22.78
C SER A 710 2.53 -27.60 -23.90
N TRP A 711 2.10 -26.38 -24.25
CA TRP A 711 2.69 -25.61 -25.36
C TRP A 711 3.85 -24.69 -24.94
N GLN A 712 4.24 -24.71 -23.66
CA GLN A 712 5.32 -23.90 -23.08
C GLN A 712 6.74 -24.51 -23.22
N ARG A 713 6.97 -25.43 -24.18
CA ARG A 713 8.30 -26.00 -24.47
C ARG A 713 9.00 -25.22 -25.59
N GLN A 714 9.84 -24.27 -25.16
CA GLN A 714 10.98 -23.60 -25.82
C GLN A 714 11.09 -23.52 -27.36
N GLN A 715 11.23 -22.30 -27.88
CA GLN A 715 12.20 -21.94 -28.93
C GLN A 715 12.77 -20.53 -28.64
N ASN A 716 14.07 -20.45 -28.37
CA ASN A 716 14.87 -19.23 -28.38
C ASN A 716 15.53 -19.10 -29.75
N GLU A 717 15.46 -17.94 -30.41
CA GLU A 717 16.61 -17.36 -31.12
C GLU A 717 16.38 -15.93 -31.67
N THR A 718 17.37 -15.07 -31.38
CA THR A 718 17.84 -13.84 -32.09
C THR A 718 17.10 -12.50 -31.97
N SER A 719 17.79 -11.50 -31.40
CA SER A 719 17.54 -10.04 -31.59
C SER A 719 18.85 -9.23 -31.35
N PRO A 720 19.11 -8.13 -32.11
CA PRO A 720 20.35 -7.35 -32.09
C PRO A 720 20.32 -6.19 -31.06
N PRO A 721 21.44 -5.45 -30.82
CA PRO A 721 21.66 -4.72 -29.57
C PRO A 721 20.89 -3.40 -29.47
N ILE A 722 20.35 -3.15 -28.28
CA ILE A 722 19.59 -1.96 -27.88
C ILE A 722 20.54 -0.79 -27.59
N SER A 723 20.28 0.37 -28.20
CA SER A 723 20.94 1.65 -27.91
C SER A 723 20.48 2.23 -26.57
N LYS A 724 21.43 2.73 -25.78
CA LYS A 724 21.20 3.35 -24.46
C LYS A 724 20.49 4.72 -24.62
N ALA A 725 19.33 4.88 -24.00
CA ALA A 725 18.67 6.17 -23.79
C ALA A 725 18.43 6.38 -22.28
N ASN A 726 18.80 7.56 -21.78
CA ASN A 726 18.89 7.93 -20.37
C ASN A 726 17.51 8.23 -19.76
N SER A 727 17.12 7.50 -18.71
CA SER A 727 16.02 7.85 -17.81
C SER A 727 16.49 8.86 -16.75
N GLY A 728 15.58 9.73 -16.28
CA GLY A 728 15.84 10.89 -15.42
C GLY A 728 16.29 10.61 -13.98
N TYR A 729 17.05 9.54 -13.74
CA TYR A 729 17.82 9.31 -12.52
C TYR A 729 19.27 9.01 -12.91
N THR A 730 20.15 10.02 -12.96
CA THR A 730 21.58 9.79 -13.25
C THR A 730 22.49 10.26 -12.12
N THR A 731 23.39 9.36 -11.71
CA THR A 731 24.67 9.65 -11.04
C THR A 731 25.82 9.31 -12.02
N PRO A 732 27.02 9.92 -11.89
CA PRO A 732 28.02 10.06 -12.96
C PRO A 732 28.83 8.79 -13.28
N PRO A 733 29.48 8.69 -14.46
CA PRO A 733 30.13 7.47 -14.93
C PRO A 733 31.49 7.24 -14.28
N ALA A 734 31.75 6.00 -13.86
CA ALA A 734 33.09 5.50 -13.62
C ALA A 734 33.44 4.46 -14.68
N ASN A 735 34.50 4.73 -15.45
CA ASN A 735 35.17 3.81 -16.36
C ASN A 735 35.49 2.48 -15.65
N TYR A 736 35.31 1.33 -16.29
CA TYR A 736 36.30 0.24 -16.30
C TYR A 736 35.98 -0.81 -17.38
N ASP A 737 37.09 -1.37 -17.88
CA ASP A 737 37.33 -2.21 -19.05
C ASP A 737 36.73 -3.63 -19.00
N ASP A 738 36.54 -4.20 -20.19
CA ASP A 738 36.11 -5.57 -20.46
C ASP A 738 37.26 -6.58 -20.20
N GLY A 739 36.93 -7.77 -19.67
CA GLY A 739 37.92 -8.78 -19.28
C GLY A 739 37.32 -10.07 -18.71
N THR A 740 36.91 -10.95 -19.62
CA THR A 740 37.01 -12.43 -19.61
C THR A 740 36.72 -13.25 -18.33
N GLU A 741 35.71 -14.13 -18.50
CA GLU A 741 35.74 -15.59 -18.30
C GLU A 741 35.11 -16.29 -17.07
N GLU A 742 34.31 -17.31 -17.43
CA GLU A 742 33.90 -18.57 -16.78
C GLU A 742 32.71 -18.68 -15.79
N HIS A 743 31.57 -19.06 -16.40
CA HIS A 743 30.74 -20.25 -16.17
C HIS A 743 30.17 -20.63 -14.79
N GLY A 744 28.85 -20.85 -14.78
CA GLY A 744 28.17 -21.68 -13.77
C GLY A 744 26.64 -21.60 -13.80
N VAL A 745 26.00 -21.89 -14.95
CA VAL A 745 24.54 -22.03 -15.04
C VAL A 745 24.13 -23.36 -14.42
N LEU A 746 23.29 -23.32 -13.37
CA LEU A 746 22.49 -24.44 -12.92
C LEU A 746 21.02 -24.00 -12.95
N ASP A 747 20.38 -24.27 -14.09
CA ASP A 747 18.95 -24.22 -14.29
C ASP A 747 18.30 -25.51 -13.75
N GLY A 748 17.20 -25.36 -13.02
CA GLY A 748 16.26 -26.44 -12.72
C GLY A 748 15.76 -26.48 -11.29
N PHE A 749 14.57 -25.93 -11.03
CA PHE A 749 13.77 -26.30 -9.86
C PHE A 749 12.33 -26.54 -10.27
N TYR A 750 11.90 -27.79 -10.13
CA TYR A 750 10.50 -28.20 -10.07
C TYR A 750 10.01 -28.03 -8.63
N MET A 751 8.83 -27.44 -8.43
CA MET A 751 8.12 -27.46 -7.15
C MET A 751 7.10 -28.59 -7.18
N THR A 752 7.37 -29.69 -6.49
CA THR A 752 6.38 -30.75 -6.25
C THR A 752 5.54 -30.37 -5.02
N PRO A 753 4.20 -30.43 -5.05
CA PRO A 753 3.39 -30.28 -3.85
C PRO A 753 3.66 -31.46 -2.90
N LEU A 754 4.03 -31.19 -1.65
CA LEU A 754 4.20 -32.23 -0.64
C LEU A 754 2.81 -32.75 -0.21
N ASN A 755 2.54 -34.04 -0.43
CA ASN A 755 1.30 -34.70 -0.01
C ASN A 755 1.38 -35.10 1.48
N ASP A 756 0.26 -35.51 2.08
CA ASP A 756 0.17 -36.05 3.45
C ASP A 756 1.10 -37.25 3.72
N SER A 757 1.62 -37.88 2.66
CA SER A 757 2.60 -38.97 2.68
C SER A 757 4.03 -38.54 3.01
N ASP A 758 4.35 -37.25 2.88
CA ASP A 758 5.75 -36.76 2.94
C ASP A 758 6.18 -36.33 4.36
N MET A 759 5.34 -36.61 5.36
CA MET A 759 5.61 -36.40 6.79
C MET A 759 5.89 -37.77 7.45
N PRO A 760 7.14 -38.08 7.84
CA PRO A 760 7.48 -39.42 8.31
C PRO A 760 6.88 -39.80 9.68
N GLN A 761 6.44 -38.82 10.49
CA GLN A 761 5.95 -39.09 11.84
C GLN A 761 4.61 -38.39 12.15
N ARG A 762 3.60 -39.21 12.53
CA ARG A 762 2.42 -38.74 13.29
C ARG A 762 2.77 -38.86 14.77
N SER A 763 2.72 -37.76 15.51
CA SER A 763 2.94 -37.77 16.97
C SER A 763 1.86 -38.66 17.63
N ARG A 764 2.33 -39.63 18.42
CA ARG A 764 1.54 -40.77 18.89
C ARG A 764 0.65 -40.40 20.07
N ILE A 765 -0.39 -39.58 19.87
CA ILE A 765 -1.37 -39.31 20.93
C ILE A 765 -2.81 -39.21 20.39
N SER A 766 -3.49 -40.35 20.34
CA SER A 766 -4.86 -40.51 19.84
C SER A 766 -5.95 -40.08 20.83
N PHE A 767 -5.62 -39.82 22.09
CA PHE A 767 -6.58 -39.36 23.11
C PHE A 767 -6.58 -37.83 23.26
N LEU A 768 -5.40 -37.19 23.23
CA LEU A 768 -5.25 -35.73 23.31
C LEU A 768 -5.80 -35.00 22.08
N SER A 769 -5.80 -35.60 20.89
CA SER A 769 -6.30 -34.94 19.67
C SER A 769 -7.78 -34.57 19.78
N THR A 770 -8.59 -35.37 20.48
CA THR A 770 -10.02 -35.12 20.65
C THR A 770 -10.25 -34.01 21.69
N GLU A 771 -9.61 -34.11 22.86
CA GLU A 771 -9.71 -33.11 23.94
C GLU A 771 -9.17 -31.74 23.52
N MET A 772 -8.05 -31.68 22.79
CA MET A 772 -7.48 -30.42 22.28
C MET A 772 -8.37 -29.77 21.21
N THR A 773 -9.02 -30.58 20.36
CA THR A 773 -9.95 -30.08 19.32
C THR A 773 -11.23 -29.55 19.97
N GLU A 774 -11.77 -30.25 20.97
CA GLU A 774 -12.94 -29.80 21.76
C GLU A 774 -12.61 -28.53 22.57
N ALA A 775 -11.42 -28.44 23.16
CA ALA A 775 -10.94 -27.28 23.90
C ALA A 775 -10.44 -26.11 23.02
N LYS A 776 -10.42 -26.28 21.69
CA LYS A 776 -9.88 -25.31 20.71
C LYS A 776 -8.45 -24.83 21.03
N GLN A 777 -7.59 -25.75 21.43
CA GLN A 777 -6.19 -25.47 21.75
C GLN A 777 -5.27 -25.83 20.58
N MET A 778 -4.15 -25.09 20.46
CA MET A 778 -3.10 -25.38 19.47
C MET A 778 -2.28 -26.61 19.87
N GLY A 779 -2.01 -27.49 18.91
CA GLY A 779 -1.15 -28.66 19.11
C GLY A 779 -0.40 -29.03 17.85
N VAL A 780 0.74 -29.71 18.02
CA VAL A 780 1.54 -30.22 16.90
C VAL A 780 1.12 -31.66 16.60
N ARG A 781 0.78 -31.93 15.34
CA ARG A 781 0.32 -33.22 14.81
C ARG A 781 1.44 -34.03 14.15
N GLY A 782 2.45 -33.38 13.60
CA GLY A 782 3.53 -34.05 12.89
C GLY A 782 4.80 -33.22 12.80
N LEU A 783 5.92 -33.91 12.66
CA LEU A 783 7.27 -33.36 12.64
C LEU A 783 7.98 -33.71 11.33
N SER A 784 8.75 -32.76 10.78
CA SER A 784 9.73 -33.00 9.73
C SER A 784 10.97 -32.13 9.95
N CYS A 785 12.04 -32.41 9.20
CA CYS A 785 13.24 -31.57 9.18
C CYS A 785 12.98 -30.14 8.65
N TYR A 786 11.84 -29.92 7.98
CA TYR A 786 11.46 -28.60 7.45
C TYR A 786 10.54 -27.82 8.40
N GLY A 787 9.98 -28.45 9.43
CA GLY A 787 9.05 -27.79 10.36
C GLY A 787 7.96 -28.70 10.94
N PHE A 788 6.82 -28.10 11.26
CA PHE A 788 5.80 -28.70 12.12
C PHE A 788 4.41 -28.64 11.49
N ARG A 789 3.72 -29.77 11.45
CA ARG A 789 2.30 -29.83 11.07
C ARG A 789 1.44 -29.66 12.29
N MET A 790 0.49 -28.74 12.25
CA MET A 790 -0.44 -28.44 13.34
C MET A 790 -1.69 -29.33 13.28
N MET A 791 -2.43 -29.41 14.38
CA MET A 791 -3.69 -30.17 14.46
C MET A 791 -4.78 -29.65 13.52
N ASP A 792 -4.79 -28.35 13.21
CA ASP A 792 -5.72 -27.72 12.25
C ASP A 792 -5.39 -27.99 10.77
N GLY A 793 -4.30 -28.72 10.51
CA GLY A 793 -3.84 -29.08 9.17
C GLY A 793 -2.83 -28.11 8.56
N SER A 794 -2.55 -26.97 9.19
CA SER A 794 -1.53 -26.02 8.73
C SER A 794 -0.10 -26.59 8.93
N PHE A 795 0.83 -26.22 8.05
CA PHE A 795 2.24 -26.55 8.17
C PHE A 795 3.06 -25.29 8.42
N LEU A 796 3.85 -25.28 9.51
CA LEU A 796 4.71 -24.18 9.90
C LEU A 796 6.16 -24.55 9.58
N TYR A 797 6.79 -23.76 8.72
CA TYR A 797 8.18 -23.98 8.29
C TYR A 797 9.17 -23.41 9.30
N GLY A 798 10.23 -24.17 9.59
CA GLY A 798 11.33 -23.77 10.47
C GLY A 798 10.99 -23.78 11.96
N PRO A 799 11.83 -23.15 12.81
CA PRO A 799 11.61 -23.11 14.25
C PRO A 799 10.41 -22.26 14.65
N VAL A 800 9.68 -22.72 15.66
CA VAL A 800 8.41 -22.13 16.09
C VAL A 800 8.34 -21.94 17.59
N ALA A 801 7.64 -20.90 18.02
CA ALA A 801 7.21 -20.71 19.40
C ALA A 801 5.71 -20.91 19.49
N LEU A 802 5.31 -21.85 20.33
CA LEU A 802 3.94 -22.29 20.50
C LEU A 802 3.40 -21.86 21.86
N PHE A 803 2.18 -21.35 21.81
CA PHE A 803 1.36 -20.97 22.94
C PHE A 803 0.00 -21.68 22.84
N PRO A 804 -0.77 -21.79 23.92
CA PRO A 804 -2.02 -22.54 23.95
C PRO A 804 -3.02 -22.19 22.83
N LYS A 805 -2.98 -20.96 22.31
CA LYS A 805 -3.88 -20.44 21.27
C LYS A 805 -3.17 -19.80 20.08
N THR A 806 -1.85 -19.82 20.01
CA THR A 806 -1.10 -19.07 18.97
C THR A 806 0.24 -19.73 18.68
N ALA A 807 0.64 -19.71 17.41
CA ALA A 807 1.99 -20.08 16.98
C ALA A 807 2.68 -18.87 16.35
N LEU A 808 3.96 -18.70 16.66
CA LEU A 808 4.83 -17.66 16.10
C LEU A 808 6.05 -18.34 15.47
N SER A 809 6.59 -17.75 14.41
CA SER A 809 7.91 -18.14 13.92
C SER A 809 8.95 -17.71 14.95
N TRP A 810 9.85 -18.62 15.33
CA TRP A 810 10.93 -18.36 16.27
C TRP A 810 12.24 -18.19 15.50
N ARG A 811 12.84 -17.01 15.55
CA ARG A 811 14.03 -16.67 14.76
C ARG A 811 15.31 -17.18 15.42
N VAL A 812 15.42 -18.49 15.48
CA VAL A 812 16.61 -19.25 15.86
C VAL A 812 17.07 -19.96 14.59
N GLN A 813 18.33 -19.79 14.15
CA GLN A 813 18.80 -20.41 12.89
C GLN A 813 19.45 -21.76 13.15
N THR A 814 20.08 -21.89 14.31
CA THR A 814 20.71 -23.11 14.80
C THR A 814 20.39 -23.27 16.30
N PRO A 815 20.52 -24.47 16.87
CA PRO A 815 20.36 -24.67 18.32
C PRO A 815 21.25 -23.74 19.17
N ASP A 816 22.38 -23.27 18.63
CA ASP A 816 23.29 -22.33 19.31
C ASP A 816 22.71 -20.92 19.49
N ASP A 817 21.69 -20.58 18.69
CA ASP A 817 21.00 -19.29 18.76
C ASP A 817 19.89 -19.28 19.84
N ILE A 818 19.69 -20.40 20.55
CA ILE A 818 18.79 -20.50 21.70
C ILE A 818 19.50 -19.90 22.93
N THR A 819 19.39 -18.59 23.07
CA THR A 819 20.04 -17.78 24.11
C THR A 819 18.99 -17.09 24.98
N PRO A 820 19.37 -16.54 26.16
CA PRO A 820 18.47 -15.73 26.98
C PRO A 820 17.74 -14.62 26.20
N ARG A 821 18.40 -14.03 25.20
CA ARG A 821 17.82 -13.01 24.32
C ARG A 821 16.72 -13.56 23.41
N SER A 822 16.88 -14.77 22.86
CA SER A 822 15.85 -15.39 22.02
C SER A 822 14.68 -15.96 22.82
N LEU A 823 14.79 -16.03 24.14
CA LEU A 823 13.73 -16.47 25.07
C LEU A 823 13.01 -15.33 25.80
N CYS A 824 13.40 -14.09 25.57
CA CYS A 824 12.87 -12.91 26.27
C CYS A 824 11.34 -12.78 26.18
N LEU A 825 10.74 -13.22 25.05
CA LEU A 825 9.29 -13.30 24.87
C LEU A 825 8.62 -14.14 25.96
N PHE A 826 9.14 -15.33 26.25
CA PHE A 826 8.53 -16.25 27.22
C PHE A 826 8.57 -15.67 28.64
N ALA A 827 9.57 -14.85 28.94
CA ALA A 827 9.74 -14.20 30.24
C ALA A 827 8.82 -12.99 30.48
N MET A 828 8.22 -12.43 29.42
CA MET A 828 7.41 -11.20 29.47
C MET A 828 5.90 -11.46 29.52
N LEU A 829 5.46 -12.72 29.51
CA LEU A 829 4.05 -13.08 29.42
C LEU A 829 3.35 -13.03 30.79
N GLU A 830 2.13 -12.51 30.80
CA GLU A 830 1.21 -12.48 31.96
C GLU A 830 -0.16 -13.08 31.56
N PRO A 831 -0.71 -14.05 32.32
CA PRO A 831 -0.12 -14.67 33.51
C PRO A 831 1.17 -15.45 33.18
N LYS A 832 2.11 -15.49 34.13
CA LYS A 832 3.42 -16.13 33.94
C LYS A 832 3.29 -17.60 33.51
N ILE A 833 4.18 -18.02 32.62
CA ILE A 833 4.29 -19.40 32.18
C ILE A 833 4.88 -20.24 33.33
N ASP A 834 4.21 -21.33 33.67
CA ASP A 834 4.66 -22.27 34.70
C ASP A 834 5.78 -23.17 34.17
N ILE A 835 5.68 -23.63 32.92
CA ILE A 835 6.64 -24.53 32.26
C ILE A 835 6.89 -24.08 30.81
N LEU A 836 8.16 -23.88 30.45
CA LEU A 836 8.63 -23.68 29.09
C LEU A 836 9.33 -24.95 28.61
N VAL A 837 8.79 -25.54 27.53
CA VAL A 837 9.34 -26.73 26.88
C VAL A 837 10.20 -26.32 25.69
N ILE A 838 11.46 -26.71 25.63
CA ILE A 838 12.37 -26.42 24.52
C ILE A 838 12.74 -27.71 23.79
N GLY A 839 12.42 -27.77 22.50
CA GLY A 839 12.89 -28.81 21.58
C GLY A 839 14.16 -28.35 20.88
N ALA A 840 15.31 -28.96 21.21
CA ALA A 840 16.63 -28.54 20.72
C ALA A 840 17.03 -29.21 19.38
N GLY A 841 16.08 -29.72 18.61
CA GLY A 841 16.32 -30.60 17.47
C GLY A 841 16.78 -31.96 17.97
N ASP A 842 18.05 -32.30 17.69
CA ASP A 842 18.68 -33.56 18.08
C ASP A 842 19.15 -33.58 19.55
N LYS A 843 19.25 -34.78 20.14
CA LYS A 843 19.73 -35.00 21.52
C LYS A 843 21.10 -34.40 21.81
N LYS A 844 21.99 -34.35 20.81
CA LYS A 844 23.35 -33.78 20.93
C LYS A 844 23.36 -32.29 21.32
N ASN A 845 22.28 -31.55 21.08
CA ASN A 845 22.19 -30.11 21.32
C ASN A 845 21.69 -29.76 22.73
N ILE A 846 21.09 -30.71 23.46
CA ILE A 846 20.36 -30.47 24.72
C ILE A 846 21.26 -29.86 25.80
N ASP A 847 22.41 -30.46 26.08
CA ASP A 847 23.29 -30.02 27.17
C ASP A 847 23.85 -28.62 26.93
N LYS A 848 24.16 -28.31 25.66
CA LYS A 848 24.68 -27.01 25.24
C LYS A 848 23.64 -25.91 25.41
N VAL A 849 22.42 -26.14 24.91
CA VAL A 849 21.30 -25.19 25.05
C VAL A 849 20.96 -25.00 26.53
N ARG A 850 20.92 -26.09 27.32
CA ARG A 850 20.66 -26.04 28.76
C ARG A 850 21.64 -25.14 29.50
N ALA A 851 22.93 -25.27 29.22
CA ALA A 851 23.97 -24.45 29.84
C ALA A 851 23.79 -22.95 29.54
N GLN A 852 23.27 -22.59 28.37
CA GLN A 852 23.09 -21.20 27.95
C GLN A 852 21.86 -20.52 28.58
N ILE A 853 20.76 -21.25 28.79
CA ILE A 853 19.46 -20.63 29.14
C ILE A 853 18.96 -20.93 30.56
N ALA A 854 19.52 -21.94 31.24
CA ALA A 854 19.03 -22.35 32.57
C ALA A 854 19.14 -21.25 33.63
N GLY A 855 20.19 -20.43 33.58
CA GLY A 855 20.37 -19.29 34.50
C GLY A 855 19.27 -18.22 34.33
N PHE A 856 18.96 -17.87 33.10
CA PHE A 856 17.96 -16.86 32.75
C PHE A 856 16.54 -17.26 33.18
N LEU A 857 16.16 -18.52 32.95
CA LEU A 857 14.81 -19.00 33.29
C LEU A 857 14.63 -19.19 34.80
N ARG A 858 15.71 -19.56 35.52
CA ARG A 858 15.71 -19.57 37.00
C ARG A 858 15.50 -18.17 37.57
N GLU A 859 16.13 -17.15 37.00
CA GLU A 859 15.96 -15.74 37.41
C GLU A 859 14.51 -15.26 37.22
N HIS A 860 13.85 -15.68 36.14
CA HIS A 860 12.47 -15.30 35.83
C HIS A 860 11.40 -16.21 36.46
N ARG A 861 11.81 -17.22 37.24
CA ARG A 861 10.95 -18.21 37.92
C ARG A 861 10.06 -19.03 36.97
N ILE A 862 10.58 -19.37 35.80
CA ILE A 862 9.88 -20.22 34.81
C ILE A 862 10.46 -21.64 34.87
N GLY A 863 9.61 -22.65 35.00
CA GLY A 863 10.02 -24.05 34.92
C GLY A 863 10.57 -24.38 33.54
N LEU A 864 11.66 -25.15 33.46
CA LEU A 864 12.36 -25.42 32.21
C LEU A 864 12.46 -26.92 31.96
N GLU A 865 11.94 -27.34 30.81
CA GLU A 865 12.08 -28.69 30.29
C GLU A 865 12.73 -28.61 28.90
N ILE A 866 13.90 -29.23 28.73
CA ILE A 866 14.63 -29.27 27.45
C ILE A 866 14.83 -30.72 27.09
N THR A 867 14.39 -31.09 25.89
CA THR A 867 14.54 -32.44 25.33
C THR A 867 14.70 -32.36 23.81
N ASP A 868 14.83 -33.50 23.12
CA ASP A 868 14.75 -33.54 21.67
C ASP A 868 13.35 -33.17 21.19
N THR A 869 13.27 -32.69 19.95
CA THR A 869 12.05 -32.02 19.47
C THR A 869 10.84 -32.95 19.40
N GLU A 870 11.03 -34.25 19.22
CA GLU A 870 9.94 -35.23 19.22
C GLU A 870 9.28 -35.35 20.61
N ASP A 871 10.09 -35.55 21.65
CA ASP A 871 9.61 -35.63 23.04
C ASP A 871 9.07 -34.28 23.55
N ALA A 872 9.64 -33.16 23.08
CA ALA A 872 9.19 -31.81 23.42
C ALA A 872 7.76 -31.54 22.92
N ILE A 873 7.42 -32.02 21.71
CA ILE A 873 6.07 -31.93 21.14
C ILE A 873 5.07 -32.68 22.00
N ALA A 874 5.40 -33.92 22.41
CA ALA A 874 4.51 -34.73 23.22
C ALA A 874 4.22 -34.07 24.57
N THR A 875 5.27 -33.55 25.21
CA THR A 875 5.20 -32.86 26.50
C THR A 875 4.37 -31.58 26.42
N PHE A 876 4.59 -30.75 25.39
CA PHE A 876 3.80 -29.53 25.19
C PHE A 876 2.32 -29.84 24.95
N ASN A 877 2.01 -30.77 24.05
CA ASN A 877 0.61 -31.13 23.74
C ASN A 877 -0.12 -31.65 24.99
N PHE A 878 0.54 -32.48 25.81
CA PHE A 878 -0.04 -33.01 27.04
C PHE A 878 -0.32 -31.92 28.08
N LEU A 879 0.68 -31.08 28.39
CA LEU A 879 0.54 -30.00 29.38
C LEU A 879 -0.48 -28.95 28.93
N ASN A 880 -0.56 -28.69 27.62
CA ASN A 880 -1.51 -27.74 27.05
C ASN A 880 -2.95 -28.26 27.19
N ALA A 881 -3.18 -29.54 26.85
CA ALA A 881 -4.50 -30.18 27.01
C ALA A 881 -4.99 -30.23 28.47
N ASP A 882 -4.07 -30.40 29.43
CA ASP A 882 -4.35 -30.33 30.88
C ASP A 882 -4.71 -28.90 31.35
N GLY A 883 -4.69 -27.91 30.45
CA GLY A 883 -5.07 -26.52 30.73
C GLY A 883 -4.04 -25.71 31.50
N ARG A 884 -2.78 -26.17 31.56
CA ARG A 884 -1.70 -25.46 32.26
C ARG A 884 -1.17 -24.27 31.45
N TYR A 885 -0.58 -23.28 32.14
CA TYR A 885 0.11 -22.17 31.49
C TYR A 885 1.49 -22.63 30.98
N VAL A 886 1.48 -23.33 29.85
CA VAL A 886 2.68 -23.89 29.18
C VAL A 886 2.96 -23.16 27.86
N ALA A 887 4.23 -23.05 27.49
CA ALA A 887 4.66 -22.63 26.16
C ALA A 887 5.78 -23.56 25.65
N ALA A 888 5.99 -23.58 24.34
CA ALA A 888 7.10 -24.32 23.75
C ALA A 888 7.91 -23.51 22.73
N GLY A 889 9.22 -23.70 22.71
CA GLY A 889 10.11 -23.27 21.62
C GLY A 889 10.68 -24.50 20.95
N LEU A 890 10.33 -24.75 19.68
CA LEU A 890 10.69 -25.97 18.96
C LEU A 890 11.57 -25.65 17.77
N TYR A 891 12.76 -26.26 17.74
CA TYR A 891 13.66 -26.27 16.59
C TYR A 891 13.53 -27.62 15.86
N PRO A 892 13.28 -27.69 14.53
CA PRO A 892 13.14 -28.95 13.83
C PRO A 892 14.47 -29.72 13.82
N PRO A 893 14.47 -31.07 13.89
CA PRO A 893 15.71 -31.85 13.88
C PRO A 893 16.44 -31.72 12.54
N ASP A 894 17.78 -31.77 12.57
CA ASP A 894 18.61 -31.62 11.36
C ASP A 894 18.51 -32.87 10.47
N ASP A 895 18.37 -34.06 11.08
CA ASP A 895 18.18 -35.35 10.41
C ASP A 895 17.07 -36.17 11.10
N MET A 896 16.16 -36.79 10.33
CA MET A 896 15.18 -37.74 10.85
C MET A 896 15.80 -39.15 10.84
N VAL A 897 16.35 -39.59 11.97
CA VAL A 897 16.91 -40.94 12.10
C VAL A 897 15.77 -41.96 12.07
N VAL A 898 15.82 -42.88 11.10
CA VAL A 898 14.88 -44.02 10.99
C VAL A 898 14.93 -44.81 12.28
N THR A 899 13.80 -44.90 12.97
CA THR A 899 13.72 -45.56 14.28
C THR A 899 13.77 -47.09 14.14
N ASP A 900 14.18 -47.81 15.19
CA ASP A 900 14.20 -49.28 15.22
C ASP A 900 12.82 -49.92 14.89
N ALA A 901 11.73 -49.17 15.06
CA ALA A 901 10.37 -49.57 14.71
C ALA A 901 10.09 -49.52 13.19
N GLU A 902 10.77 -48.67 12.44
CA GLU A 902 10.69 -48.57 10.98
C GLU A 902 11.60 -49.60 10.31
N TYR A 903 12.76 -49.88 10.91
CA TYR A 903 13.56 -51.08 10.62
C TYR A 903 12.71 -52.36 10.77
N GLY A 904 11.90 -52.45 11.82
CA GLY A 904 10.95 -53.56 12.03
C GLY A 904 9.87 -53.68 10.95
N ARG A 905 9.35 -52.56 10.41
CA ARG A 905 8.33 -52.57 9.34
C ARG A 905 8.90 -52.96 7.98
N ALA A 906 10.08 -52.44 7.62
CA ALA A 906 10.78 -52.84 6.39
C ALA A 906 11.16 -54.33 6.42
N MET A 907 11.61 -54.83 7.58
CA MET A 907 11.91 -56.25 7.79
C MET A 907 10.68 -57.15 7.72
N ASN A 908 9.50 -56.70 8.18
CA ASN A 908 8.25 -57.47 8.05
C ASN A 908 7.75 -57.55 6.59
N LEU A 909 8.01 -56.54 5.77
CA LEU A 909 7.70 -56.56 4.32
C LEU A 909 8.61 -57.52 3.56
N LEU A 910 9.88 -57.66 3.97
CA LEU A 910 10.84 -58.62 3.40
C LEU A 910 10.63 -60.06 3.92
N LYS A 911 10.13 -60.23 5.15
CA LYS A 911 9.86 -61.56 5.77
C LYS A 911 8.60 -62.26 5.28
N GLY A 912 7.75 -61.61 4.49
CA GLY A 912 6.51 -62.21 3.99
C GLY A 912 6.69 -63.22 2.83
N TRP A 913 7.93 -63.47 2.40
CA TRP A 913 8.27 -64.29 1.24
C TRP A 913 9.43 -65.20 1.65
N ASP A 914 9.17 -66.50 1.76
CA ASP A 914 10.11 -67.45 2.37
C ASP A 914 11.29 -67.84 1.47
N GLU A 915 11.28 -67.50 0.17
CA GLU A 915 12.43 -67.67 -0.73
C GLU A 915 12.66 -66.43 -1.60
N VAL A 916 13.92 -65.98 -1.66
CA VAL A 916 14.36 -64.74 -2.37
C VAL A 916 14.10 -64.81 -3.87
N ASP A 917 14.05 -66.02 -4.43
CA ASP A 917 13.88 -66.28 -5.87
C ASP A 917 12.44 -66.07 -6.34
N GLU A 918 11.45 -66.00 -5.43
CA GLU A 918 10.05 -65.72 -5.76
C GLU A 918 9.64 -64.26 -5.51
N ASN A 919 10.56 -63.38 -5.10
CA ASN A 919 10.24 -61.97 -4.94
C ASN A 919 10.36 -61.23 -6.29
N PRO A 920 9.25 -60.87 -6.96
CA PRO A 920 9.31 -60.17 -8.25
C PRO A 920 9.97 -58.79 -8.16
N LEU A 921 10.14 -58.23 -6.96
CA LEU A 921 10.86 -56.97 -6.74
C LEU A 921 12.39 -57.13 -6.80
N LEU A 922 12.91 -58.37 -6.73
CA LEU A 922 14.35 -58.71 -6.74
C LEU A 922 14.80 -59.50 -7.98
N MET A 923 13.91 -59.70 -8.95
CA MET A 923 14.17 -60.51 -10.15
C MET A 923 15.32 -59.93 -11.01
N GLY A 924 16.31 -60.76 -11.34
CA GLY A 924 17.51 -60.40 -12.12
C GLY A 924 18.85 -60.39 -11.35
N PHE A 925 18.84 -60.76 -10.07
CA PHE A 925 20.04 -60.85 -9.23
C PHE A 925 20.54 -62.30 -9.08
N ASN A 926 21.83 -62.54 -9.31
CA ASN A 926 22.45 -63.88 -9.29
C ASN A 926 23.44 -64.11 -8.13
N ASP A 927 23.51 -63.22 -7.13
CA ASP A 927 24.43 -63.39 -6.00
C ASP A 927 23.74 -64.08 -4.81
N THR A 928 24.39 -65.11 -4.27
CA THR A 928 23.94 -65.88 -3.11
C THR A 928 24.11 -65.05 -1.84
N PHE A 929 23.00 -64.67 -1.20
CA PHE A 929 22.99 -63.72 -0.10
C PHE A 929 23.43 -64.33 1.24
N SER A 930 24.48 -63.77 1.84
CA SER A 930 24.88 -64.01 3.23
C SER A 930 24.60 -62.75 4.08
N ARG A 931 23.55 -62.84 4.91
CA ARG A 931 23.10 -61.89 5.96
C ARG A 931 22.46 -60.57 5.50
N THR A 932 21.20 -60.44 5.90
CA THR A 932 20.20 -59.41 5.60
C THR A 932 20.57 -57.98 5.98
N GLY A 933 21.59 -57.77 6.83
CA GLY A 933 22.01 -56.43 7.27
C GLY A 933 22.71 -55.62 6.18
N ASP A 934 23.39 -56.27 5.24
CA ASP A 934 24.20 -55.60 4.21
C ASP A 934 23.35 -55.11 3.02
N LEU A 935 22.16 -55.69 2.82
CA LEU A 935 21.25 -55.41 1.71
C LEU A 935 20.64 -54.00 1.80
N ILE A 936 20.13 -53.62 2.98
CA ILE A 936 19.46 -52.33 3.18
C ILE A 936 20.49 -51.19 3.09
N HIS A 937 21.68 -51.40 3.67
CA HIS A 937 22.74 -50.40 3.61
C HIS A 937 23.22 -50.18 2.15
N LYS A 938 23.28 -51.25 1.35
CA LYS A 938 23.62 -51.16 -0.08
C LYS A 938 22.49 -50.56 -0.93
N MET A 939 21.23 -50.85 -0.64
CA MET A 939 20.06 -50.25 -1.31
C MET A 939 19.96 -48.73 -1.13
N TRP A 940 20.29 -48.22 0.06
CA TRP A 940 20.28 -46.78 0.33
C TRP A 940 21.61 -46.09 -0.01
N SER A 941 22.69 -46.85 -0.29
CA SER A 941 23.97 -46.31 -0.74
C SER A 941 23.98 -45.75 -2.18
N GLY A 942 22.97 -46.11 -3.00
CA GLY A 942 22.75 -45.51 -4.32
C GLY A 942 23.76 -45.90 -5.42
N LYS A 943 24.38 -47.09 -5.35
CA LYS A 943 25.31 -47.57 -6.38
C LYS A 943 24.83 -48.87 -7.04
N GLY A 944 24.92 -48.93 -8.38
CA GLY A 944 24.67 -50.14 -9.18
C GLY A 944 23.20 -50.54 -9.30
N ASP A 945 22.94 -51.83 -9.52
CA ASP A 945 21.59 -52.39 -9.76
C ASP A 945 20.61 -52.20 -8.58
N PHE A 946 21.09 -51.80 -7.41
CA PHE A 946 20.31 -51.55 -6.20
C PHE A 946 19.47 -50.27 -6.24
N GLU A 947 19.80 -49.31 -7.11
CA GLU A 947 18.98 -48.10 -7.29
C GLU A 947 17.65 -48.41 -7.99
N LYS A 948 17.66 -49.35 -8.96
CA LYS A 948 16.43 -49.82 -9.62
C LYS A 948 15.50 -50.51 -8.63
N VAL A 949 16.04 -51.37 -7.76
CA VAL A 949 15.27 -52.07 -6.73
C VAL A 949 14.64 -51.10 -5.73
N ARG A 950 15.41 -50.11 -5.26
CA ARG A 950 14.89 -49.03 -4.39
C ARG A 950 13.77 -48.25 -5.07
N ARG A 951 13.91 -47.94 -6.36
CA ARG A 951 12.89 -47.22 -7.14
C ARG A 951 11.62 -48.06 -7.33
N ARG A 952 11.73 -49.39 -7.54
CA ARG A 952 10.57 -50.30 -7.61
C ARG A 952 9.82 -50.40 -6.28
N LEU A 953 10.54 -50.45 -5.15
CA LEU A 953 9.94 -50.59 -3.81
C LEU A 953 9.21 -49.33 -3.33
N LEU A 954 9.70 -48.15 -3.73
CA LEU A 954 9.13 -46.86 -3.33
C LEU A 954 8.05 -46.34 -4.29
N ALA A 955 7.81 -47.02 -5.42
CA ALA A 955 6.79 -46.63 -6.39
C ALA A 955 5.36 -46.88 -5.86
N PRO A 956 4.38 -46.04 -6.24
CA PRO A 956 2.96 -46.22 -5.92
C PRO A 956 2.44 -47.61 -6.33
N PRO A 957 1.44 -48.19 -5.63
CA PRO A 957 0.94 -49.55 -5.90
C PRO A 957 0.54 -49.78 -7.37
N GLU A 958 -0.14 -48.80 -7.98
CA GLU A 958 -0.61 -48.87 -9.37
C GLU A 958 0.54 -48.88 -10.40
N GLU A 959 1.63 -48.13 -10.12
CA GLU A 959 2.84 -48.12 -10.96
C GLU A 959 3.65 -49.42 -10.79
N ARG A 960 3.71 -49.98 -9.58
CA ARG A 960 4.35 -51.28 -9.34
C ARG A 960 3.65 -52.40 -10.10
N GLU A 961 2.31 -52.40 -10.14
CA GLU A 961 1.52 -53.36 -10.91
C GLU A 961 1.62 -53.17 -12.43
N ALA A 962 1.82 -51.94 -12.90
CA ALA A 962 2.04 -51.65 -14.32
C ALA A 962 3.42 -52.14 -14.78
N MET A 963 4.47 -51.82 -14.01
CA MET A 963 5.84 -52.28 -14.27
C MET A 963 5.96 -53.81 -14.23
N TYR A 964 5.23 -54.45 -13.30
CA TYR A 964 5.15 -55.91 -13.22
C TYR A 964 4.50 -56.53 -14.46
N ARG A 965 3.44 -55.91 -15.01
CA ARG A 965 2.78 -56.38 -16.24
C ARG A 965 3.66 -56.24 -17.47
N GLU A 966 4.40 -55.14 -17.57
CA GLU A 966 5.29 -54.85 -18.69
C GLU A 966 6.50 -55.80 -18.73
N GLU A 967 7.12 -56.12 -17.58
CA GLU A 967 8.19 -57.13 -17.49
C GLU A 967 7.66 -58.56 -17.79
N LEU A 968 6.44 -58.89 -17.36
CA LEU A 968 5.79 -60.16 -17.70
C LEU A 968 5.54 -60.32 -19.21
N GLU A 969 5.18 -59.23 -19.91
CA GLU A 969 5.05 -59.22 -21.36
C GLU A 969 6.40 -59.36 -22.06
N GLN A 970 7.45 -58.68 -21.57
CA GLN A 970 8.81 -58.84 -22.10
C GLN A 970 9.34 -60.26 -21.90
N LEU A 971 9.04 -60.91 -20.77
CA LEU A 971 9.45 -62.28 -20.49
C LEU A 971 8.69 -63.29 -21.37
N LYS A 972 7.41 -63.03 -21.66
CA LYS A 972 6.61 -63.80 -22.63
C LYS A 972 7.15 -63.62 -24.04
N GLN A 973 7.52 -62.41 -24.44
CA GLN A 973 8.11 -62.10 -25.74
C GLN A 973 9.46 -62.82 -25.90
N LYS A 974 10.32 -62.77 -24.87
CA LYS A 974 11.65 -63.39 -24.84
C LYS A 974 11.56 -64.92 -24.94
N LYS A 975 10.64 -65.54 -24.20
CA LYS A 975 10.32 -66.98 -24.31
C LYS A 975 9.72 -67.36 -25.67
N LEU A 976 9.02 -66.45 -26.35
CA LEU A 976 8.51 -66.68 -27.72
C LEU A 976 9.66 -66.67 -28.74
N THR A 977 10.58 -65.71 -28.65
CA THR A 977 11.79 -65.64 -29.50
C THR A 977 12.73 -66.83 -29.28
N GLU A 978 12.96 -67.25 -28.03
CA GLU A 978 13.77 -68.43 -27.71
C GLU A 978 13.12 -69.74 -28.20
N LYS A 979 11.78 -69.79 -28.29
CA LYS A 979 11.06 -70.92 -28.90
C LYS A 979 11.14 -70.93 -30.42
N THR A 980 11.27 -69.76 -31.05
CA THR A 980 11.33 -69.63 -32.52
C THR A 980 12.74 -69.97 -33.04
N GLU A 981 13.79 -69.56 -32.30
CA GLU A 981 15.19 -69.90 -32.61
C GLU A 981 15.55 -71.38 -32.39
N ASN A 982 14.79 -72.12 -31.58
CA ASN A 982 14.96 -73.57 -31.37
C ASN A 982 14.15 -74.44 -32.35
N THR A 983 13.39 -73.85 -33.28
CA THR A 983 12.70 -74.56 -34.37
C THR A 983 13.38 -74.45 -35.73
N ASP A 984 14.30 -73.49 -35.89
CA ASP A 984 15.13 -73.30 -37.10
C ASP A 984 16.60 -73.79 -36.92
N LYS A 985 16.88 -74.49 -35.83
CA LYS A 985 18.08 -75.33 -35.60
C LYS A 985 17.64 -76.76 -35.29
#